data_AF-A0A9Q0FB70-F1
#
_entry.id   AF-A0A9Q0FB70-F1
#
_cell.length_a   1.000
_cell.length_b   1.000
_cell.length_c   1.000
_cell.angle_alpha   90.00
_cell.angle_beta   90.00
_cell.angle_gamma   90.00
#
_symmetry.space_group_name_H-M   'P 1'
#
loop_
_entity.id
_entity.type
_entity.pdbx_description
1 polymer ?
#
loop_
_entity_poly.entity_id
_entity_poly.type
_entity_poly.pdbx_seq_one_letter_code
_entity_poly.pdbx_strand_id
1 'polypeptide(L)'
;MDPYKHRPSSAFNSPFWTTNSGAPVWNNNSSLTVGSRGPILLEDYHLVEKLANFDRERIPERVVHARGASAKGFFEVTHDISHLSCADFLRAPGVQTPVIVRFSTVIHERGSPETLRDPRGFAVKFYTREGNFDLVGNNFPVFFIRDGMKFPDMVHALKPNPKSHIQEDWRILDFFSHHPESLHMFTFLFDDIGVPQDYRHMDGSGVNTYMLINKAGKAHYVKFHWKPTCGVKNLLEDEAIKVGGANHSHATQDLYDSIAAGNYPEWKLFIQTIDPDHEDRFDFDPLDVTKTWPEDILPLQPVGRMVLNKNIDNFFAENEQLAFCPAIVVPGIYYSDDKLLQTRIFSYSDTQRHRLGPNYLQLPANAPKCAHHNNHHEGFMNFMHRDEEVNYFPSRFDPARHAERHPIPPAVCSGRREKCIIPKENNFKQPGERYRSWAPDRQERFIQRWVNSLSDPRVTHEIKSIWISYWSQADKSLGQKIASRLNRRPSSAFNSPFWTTNAGAPVWNNNSSLTAGSRGPVLLEDYHMVEKLANFDRERIPERVVHARGASAKGFFEVTHDVSHLTCADFLRAPGVQTPVIARFSTVINERGSPETIRDPRGFAVKFYTREGNFDLVGNNVPVFFIRDGIKFPDMIHALKPAPKSNVQEPWRMVDFFSYHPECLHMLTFIFDDLGIPQDYRHMEGFGVNTFMLINKAGKSLYVKFHWKPTCGVKNLLDEQAFQIGGLNPSHATQDLYESIAAGNFPEWKLYIQTMDPDHEDNFDFDPLDVTKTWPEDILPLQPVGRMVLNKNVDNFFAENEQLAFCPGVVVPGIYYSDDKLLQTRIFSYSDTQRHRLGPNYLQIPVNAPKNVHHNNHHDGYMNFMHRNDEVNYFPSRYVPDRHAEKYPIPSTVVNGRREKCIIEKENNFKQPGERYRSWSPDRQERFIQRWVYIFSDPRITHERLPSSAFNPPFWTTNAGAPVWNNNSSLTVGSRGPVLLEDYHMLEKIANFDRERIPERVVHARGASAKGFFEVTHDISHLTCADFLRAPGVQTPGNFDLVGNHVPVFFIRDGIKFPDMVHALKPAPRSNVREWWRMLDFFSYHPECCHMLSFLFDDMFVS
;
A
#
# COMPACT_ATOMS: atom_id res chain seq x y z
N MET A 1 -34.27 -4.50 8.94
CA MET A 1 -32.93 -3.86 8.99
C MET A 1 -32.56 -3.57 7.56
N ASP A 2 -32.34 -2.31 7.21
CA ASP A 2 -31.81 -1.94 5.89
C ASP A 2 -30.28 -1.89 6.00
N PRO A 3 -29.54 -2.89 5.47
CA PRO A 3 -28.07 -2.92 5.56
C PRO A 3 -27.40 -1.76 4.79
N TYR A 4 -28.13 -1.06 3.92
CA TYR A 4 -27.61 0.07 3.15
C TYR A 4 -27.82 1.42 3.84
N LYS A 5 -28.68 1.48 4.86
CA LYS A 5 -28.86 2.67 5.71
C LYS A 5 -27.64 2.96 6.59
N HIS A 6 -26.86 1.92 6.92
CA HIS A 6 -25.68 2.00 7.80
C HIS A 6 -24.42 1.55 7.05
N ARG A 7 -24.06 2.24 5.97
CA ARG A 7 -22.76 2.02 5.32
C ARG A 7 -21.62 2.40 6.28
N PRO A 8 -20.50 1.64 6.32
CA PRO A 8 -19.35 2.01 7.13
C PRO A 8 -18.91 3.45 6.86
N SER A 9 -18.94 4.28 7.89
CA SER A 9 -18.57 5.69 7.82
C SER A 9 -18.10 6.14 9.20
N SER A 10 -17.07 6.98 9.23
CA SER A 10 -16.58 7.58 10.48
C SER A 10 -17.62 8.45 11.18
N ALA A 11 -18.67 8.87 10.47
CA ALA A 11 -19.82 9.57 11.05
C ALA A 11 -20.62 8.73 12.05
N PHE A 12 -20.45 7.41 12.05
CA PHE A 12 -21.12 6.47 12.96
C PHE A 12 -20.17 5.84 13.98
N ASN A 13 -18.95 6.38 14.14
CA ASN A 13 -17.99 5.83 15.09
C ASN A 13 -18.52 5.93 16.53
N SER A 14 -18.42 4.82 17.25
CA SER A 14 -18.64 4.77 18.69
C SER A 14 -17.57 5.59 19.43
N PRO A 15 -17.87 6.13 20.64
CA PRO A 15 -16.83 6.67 21.52
C PRO A 15 -15.86 5.61 22.07
N PHE A 16 -16.17 4.32 21.87
CA PHE A 16 -15.34 3.19 22.28
C PHE A 16 -14.70 2.50 21.08
N TRP A 17 -13.52 1.90 21.28
CA TRP A 17 -12.95 0.98 20.30
C TRP A 17 -13.87 -0.21 20.07
N THR A 18 -13.93 -0.69 18.83
CA THR A 18 -14.73 -1.85 18.43
C THR A 18 -13.96 -2.74 17.46
N THR A 19 -14.32 -4.03 17.41
CA THR A 19 -13.93 -4.94 16.32
C THR A 19 -14.63 -4.53 15.02
N ASN A 20 -14.22 -5.07 13.87
CA ASN A 20 -14.91 -4.82 12.60
C ASN A 20 -16.36 -5.34 12.58
N SER A 21 -16.67 -6.32 13.44
CA SER A 21 -18.03 -6.81 13.68
C SER A 21 -18.86 -5.92 14.63
N GLY A 22 -18.26 -4.84 15.17
CA GLY A 22 -18.90 -3.88 16.06
C GLY A 22 -18.88 -4.24 17.54
N ALA A 23 -18.16 -5.28 17.96
CA ALA A 23 -18.07 -5.67 19.37
C ALA A 23 -17.16 -4.70 20.14
N PRO A 24 -17.59 -4.17 21.32
CA PRO A 24 -16.76 -3.26 22.11
C PRO A 24 -15.44 -3.89 22.56
N VAL A 25 -14.35 -3.14 22.44
CA VAL A 25 -13.00 -3.54 22.86
C VAL A 25 -12.66 -2.84 24.17
N TRP A 26 -12.65 -3.60 25.27
CA TRP A 26 -12.35 -3.05 26.60
C TRP A 26 -10.84 -2.79 26.82
N ASN A 27 -9.96 -3.56 26.16
CA ASN A 27 -8.50 -3.45 26.28
C ASN A 27 -7.82 -3.64 24.91
N ASN A 28 -7.23 -2.56 24.41
CA ASN A 28 -6.44 -2.49 23.18
C ASN A 28 -4.92 -2.39 23.44
N ASN A 29 -4.50 -2.47 24.70
CA ASN A 29 -3.12 -2.25 25.14
C ASN A 29 -2.37 -3.55 25.46
N SER A 30 -3.08 -4.63 25.78
CA SER A 30 -2.48 -5.90 26.17
C SER A 30 -3.16 -7.08 25.46
N SER A 31 -2.36 -8.04 25.03
CA SER A 31 -2.83 -9.33 24.49
C SER A 31 -3.36 -10.24 25.61
N LEU A 32 -4.28 -11.14 25.29
CA LEU A 32 -4.79 -12.15 26.22
C LEU A 32 -3.73 -13.24 26.47
N THR A 33 -3.28 -13.37 27.70
CA THR A 33 -2.22 -14.32 28.11
C THR A 33 -2.67 -15.17 29.31
N VAL A 34 -1.92 -16.25 29.60
CA VAL A 34 -2.04 -16.96 30.89
C VAL A 34 -1.17 -16.27 31.94
N GLY A 35 -1.79 -15.45 32.78
CA GLY A 35 -1.13 -14.55 33.72
C GLY A 35 -0.48 -13.35 33.02
N SER A 36 0.25 -12.55 33.79
CA SER A 36 0.92 -11.32 33.31
C SER A 36 2.06 -11.57 32.33
N ARG A 37 2.68 -12.76 32.39
CA ARG A 37 3.93 -13.12 31.68
C ARG A 37 3.87 -14.40 30.85
N GLY A 38 2.72 -15.09 30.81
CA GLY A 38 2.59 -16.33 30.04
C GLY A 38 2.30 -16.12 28.56
N PRO A 39 2.16 -17.22 27.79
CA PRO A 39 1.98 -17.17 26.35
C PRO A 39 0.65 -16.53 25.93
N ILE A 40 0.64 -15.95 24.73
CA ILE A 40 -0.57 -15.40 24.09
C ILE A 40 -1.52 -16.53 23.70
N LEU A 41 -2.81 -16.34 23.94
CA LEU A 41 -3.85 -17.29 23.58
C LEU A 41 -4.45 -17.00 22.21
N LEU A 42 -4.63 -18.04 21.40
CA LEU A 42 -5.24 -17.93 20.06
C LEU A 42 -6.69 -17.40 20.10
N GLU A 43 -7.38 -17.51 21.24
CA GLU A 43 -8.75 -17.02 21.44
C GLU A 43 -8.85 -15.48 21.60
N ASP A 44 -7.75 -14.73 21.48
CA ASP A 44 -7.78 -13.26 21.39
C ASP A 44 -8.21 -12.79 19.99
N TYR A 45 -9.51 -12.87 19.71
CA TYR A 45 -10.10 -12.47 18.43
C TYR A 45 -9.71 -11.05 18.00
N HIS A 46 -9.69 -10.09 18.94
CA HIS A 46 -9.34 -8.70 18.65
C HIS A 46 -7.89 -8.57 18.16
N LEU A 47 -6.94 -9.24 18.81
CA LEU A 47 -5.54 -9.26 18.38
C LEU A 47 -5.41 -9.84 16.96
N VAL A 48 -6.04 -10.98 16.70
CA VAL A 48 -5.98 -11.67 15.40
C VAL A 48 -6.58 -10.80 14.30
N GLU A 49 -7.77 -10.24 14.51
CA GLU A 49 -8.45 -9.38 13.53
C GLU A 49 -7.64 -8.10 13.25
N LYS A 50 -7.12 -7.44 14.29
CA LYS A 50 -6.32 -6.21 14.15
C LYS A 50 -5.06 -6.44 13.32
N LEU A 51 -4.31 -7.50 13.61
CA LEU A 51 -3.08 -7.84 12.87
C LEU A 51 -3.36 -8.31 11.45
N ALA A 52 -4.38 -9.14 11.24
CA ALA A 52 -4.72 -9.64 9.90
C ALA A 52 -5.13 -8.49 8.95
N ASN A 53 -5.80 -7.45 9.46
CA ASN A 53 -6.10 -6.25 8.67
C ASN A 53 -4.84 -5.42 8.38
N PHE A 54 -4.00 -5.18 9.40
CA PHE A 54 -2.74 -4.46 9.25
C PHE A 54 -1.82 -5.12 8.21
N ASP A 55 -1.70 -6.45 8.26
CA ASP A 55 -0.88 -7.26 7.35
C ASP A 55 -1.32 -7.14 5.87
N ARG A 56 -2.56 -6.68 5.63
CA ARG A 56 -3.19 -6.54 4.30
C ARG A 56 -3.37 -5.10 3.83
N GLU A 57 -2.86 -4.11 4.56
CA GLU A 57 -3.01 -2.70 4.18
C GLU A 57 -2.37 -2.33 2.83
N ARG A 58 -1.30 -3.03 2.44
CA ARG A 58 -0.57 -2.73 1.19
C ARG A 58 -1.24 -3.40 -0.01
N ILE A 59 -1.56 -2.58 -1.00
CA ILE A 59 -1.86 -2.99 -2.38
C ILE A 59 -0.61 -2.80 -3.25
N PRO A 60 -0.53 -3.44 -4.44
CA PRO A 60 0.55 -3.15 -5.38
C PRO A 60 0.63 -1.65 -5.67
N GLU A 61 1.83 -1.08 -5.70
CA GLU A 61 2.01 0.29 -6.20
C GLU A 61 1.81 0.33 -7.72
N ARG A 62 1.74 1.55 -8.29
CA ARG A 62 1.73 1.70 -9.76
C ARG A 62 3.06 1.20 -10.34
N VAL A 63 3.01 0.51 -11.49
CA VAL A 63 4.23 -0.03 -12.15
C VAL A 63 5.23 1.07 -12.53
N VAL A 64 4.71 2.24 -12.90
CA VAL A 64 5.40 3.53 -13.10
C VAL A 64 4.62 4.63 -12.37
N HIS A 65 5.25 5.77 -12.10
CA HIS A 65 4.64 6.88 -11.36
C HIS A 65 4.15 6.52 -9.95
N ALA A 66 4.89 5.62 -9.28
CA ALA A 66 4.57 5.14 -7.94
C ALA A 66 4.58 6.29 -6.92
N ARG A 67 5.66 7.07 -6.86
CA ARG A 67 5.78 8.27 -6.02
C ARG A 67 4.95 9.42 -6.60
N GLY A 68 4.09 10.03 -5.80
CA GLY A 68 3.28 11.18 -6.22
C GLY A 68 2.24 11.65 -5.20
N ALA A 69 1.71 12.86 -5.43
CA ALA A 69 0.75 13.55 -4.57
C ALA A 69 -0.47 14.05 -5.34
N SER A 70 -1.63 14.13 -4.68
CA SER A 70 -2.88 14.57 -5.29
C SER A 70 -3.52 15.75 -4.56
N ALA A 71 -4.24 16.58 -5.32
CA ALA A 71 -5.04 17.67 -4.80
C ALA A 71 -6.33 17.86 -5.60
N LYS A 72 -7.36 18.40 -4.95
CA LYS A 72 -8.68 18.69 -5.52
C LYS A 72 -8.80 20.15 -5.88
N GLY A 73 -9.65 20.45 -6.84
CA GLY A 73 -9.86 21.81 -7.31
C GLY A 73 -11.01 21.93 -8.29
N PHE A 74 -10.95 22.97 -9.11
CA PHE A 74 -11.86 23.16 -10.23
C PHE A 74 -11.10 23.64 -11.46
N PHE A 75 -11.65 23.31 -12.62
CA PHE A 75 -11.31 23.93 -13.90
C PHE A 75 -12.42 24.89 -14.30
N GLU A 76 -12.07 26.08 -14.73
CA GLU A 76 -12.99 27.12 -15.22
C GLU A 76 -12.66 27.48 -16.66
N VAL A 77 -13.65 27.41 -17.54
CA VAL A 77 -13.53 27.86 -18.93
C VAL A 77 -13.43 29.38 -18.96
N THR A 78 -12.46 29.94 -19.66
CA THR A 78 -12.28 31.38 -19.80
C THR A 78 -12.49 31.87 -21.23
N HIS A 79 -12.40 30.97 -22.22
CA HIS A 79 -12.55 31.28 -23.64
C HIS A 79 -13.50 30.29 -24.31
N ASP A 80 -14.32 30.78 -25.25
CA ASP A 80 -15.25 29.94 -26.00
C ASP A 80 -14.52 29.16 -27.10
N ILE A 81 -14.53 27.83 -26.97
CA ILE A 81 -13.97 26.90 -27.96
C ILE A 81 -15.03 25.93 -28.51
N SER A 82 -16.32 26.28 -28.41
CA SER A 82 -17.45 25.46 -28.89
C SER A 82 -17.44 25.21 -30.40
N HIS A 83 -16.72 26.05 -31.15
CA HIS A 83 -16.46 25.85 -32.57
C HIS A 83 -15.49 24.67 -32.86
N LEU A 84 -14.71 24.24 -31.87
CA LEU A 84 -13.76 23.12 -31.95
C LEU A 84 -14.28 21.84 -31.28
N SER A 85 -15.01 21.95 -30.17
CA SER A 85 -15.48 20.80 -29.40
C SER A 85 -16.93 20.96 -28.93
N CYS A 86 -17.69 19.87 -28.93
CA CYS A 86 -19.02 19.80 -28.34
C CYS A 86 -19.03 19.31 -26.88
N ALA A 87 -17.87 19.15 -26.23
CA ALA A 87 -17.79 18.64 -24.86
C ALA A 87 -18.52 19.56 -23.86
N ASP A 88 -19.45 19.01 -23.06
CA ASP A 88 -20.32 19.80 -22.19
C ASP A 88 -19.55 20.68 -21.19
N PHE A 89 -18.41 20.21 -20.68
CA PHE A 89 -17.61 20.95 -19.72
C PHE A 89 -16.89 22.18 -20.32
N LEU A 90 -16.84 22.28 -21.65
CA LEU A 90 -16.24 23.38 -22.42
C LEU A 90 -17.30 24.31 -23.06
N ARG A 91 -18.59 24.12 -22.75
CA ARG A 91 -19.72 24.73 -23.48
C ARG A 91 -19.79 26.26 -23.48
N ALA A 92 -19.20 26.94 -22.49
CA ALA A 92 -19.19 28.39 -22.38
C ALA A 92 -18.17 28.89 -21.34
N PRO A 93 -17.63 30.11 -21.49
CA PRO A 93 -16.89 30.79 -20.42
C PRO A 93 -17.67 30.86 -19.10
N GLY A 94 -16.95 30.73 -17.98
CA GLY A 94 -17.51 30.69 -16.61
C GLY A 94 -17.98 29.31 -16.15
N VAL A 95 -18.03 28.30 -17.03
CA VAL A 95 -18.34 26.93 -16.63
C VAL A 95 -17.24 26.37 -15.75
N GLN A 96 -17.60 25.97 -14.54
CA GLN A 96 -16.71 25.31 -13.60
C GLN A 96 -16.96 23.80 -13.55
N THR A 97 -15.87 23.04 -13.57
CA THR A 97 -15.87 21.57 -13.51
C THR A 97 -14.96 21.12 -12.37
N PRO A 98 -15.45 20.31 -11.41
CA PRO A 98 -14.60 19.77 -10.36
C PRO A 98 -13.49 18.91 -10.94
N VAL A 99 -12.29 19.00 -10.36
CA VAL A 99 -11.14 18.18 -10.75
C VAL A 99 -10.43 17.56 -9.56
N ILE A 100 -9.79 16.43 -9.80
CA ILE A 100 -8.69 15.92 -8.95
C ILE A 100 -7.46 15.73 -9.84
N VAL A 101 -6.31 16.16 -9.34
CA VAL A 101 -5.03 16.12 -10.05
C VAL A 101 -4.05 15.29 -9.26
N ARG A 102 -3.27 14.45 -9.95
CA ARG A 102 -2.13 13.74 -9.37
C ARG A 102 -0.84 14.09 -10.10
N PHE A 103 0.15 14.54 -9.33
CA PHE A 103 1.52 14.72 -9.77
C PHE A 103 2.40 13.56 -9.33
N SER A 104 3.50 13.29 -10.03
CA SER A 104 4.37 12.14 -9.72
C SER A 104 5.74 12.24 -10.37
N THR A 105 6.73 11.50 -9.86
CA THR A 105 7.91 11.06 -10.65
C THR A 105 7.50 9.87 -11.54
N VAL A 106 8.44 9.12 -12.16
CA VAL A 106 8.11 8.01 -13.09
C VAL A 106 8.75 6.69 -12.65
N ILE A 107 10.07 6.65 -12.49
CA ILE A 107 10.84 5.40 -12.55
C ILE A 107 10.92 4.66 -11.23
N HIS A 108 11.23 5.36 -10.16
CA HIS A 108 11.49 4.75 -8.85
C HIS A 108 10.19 4.51 -8.07
N GLU A 109 10.33 3.79 -6.96
CA GLU A 109 9.23 3.24 -6.18
C GLU A 109 8.62 4.26 -5.20
N ARG A 110 7.55 3.91 -4.49
CA ARG A 110 6.71 4.83 -3.70
C ARG A 110 7.50 5.76 -2.75
N GLY A 111 8.60 5.28 -2.16
CA GLY A 111 9.45 6.02 -1.22
C GLY A 111 10.57 6.83 -1.86
N SER A 112 10.74 6.80 -3.18
CA SER A 112 11.88 7.44 -3.85
C SER A 112 11.91 8.96 -3.70
N PRO A 113 13.10 9.59 -3.65
CA PRO A 113 13.22 11.05 -3.61
C PRO A 113 12.56 11.76 -4.80
N GLU A 114 11.84 12.85 -4.52
CA GLU A 114 11.19 13.69 -5.54
C GLU A 114 12.18 14.62 -6.27
N THR A 115 13.46 14.61 -5.88
CA THR A 115 14.57 15.35 -6.50
C THR A 115 15.30 14.57 -7.59
N LEU A 116 14.94 13.30 -7.83
CA LEU A 116 15.56 12.52 -8.90
C LEU A 116 15.22 13.10 -10.29
N ARG A 117 16.19 13.06 -11.21
CA ARG A 117 16.00 13.48 -12.60
C ARG A 117 15.05 12.52 -13.31
N ASP A 118 13.88 13.03 -13.67
CA ASP A 118 12.79 12.22 -14.22
C ASP A 118 11.75 13.16 -14.88
N PRO A 119 10.96 12.72 -15.87
CA PRO A 119 9.72 13.43 -16.19
C PRO A 119 8.83 13.50 -14.94
N ARG A 120 7.89 14.44 -14.92
CA ARG A 120 6.86 14.50 -13.87
C ARG A 120 5.49 14.22 -14.47
N GLY A 121 4.75 13.27 -13.91
CA GLY A 121 3.37 13.02 -14.30
C GLY A 121 2.48 14.20 -13.92
N PHE A 122 1.53 14.53 -14.79
CA PHE A 122 0.54 15.59 -14.61
C PHE A 122 -0.82 15.05 -15.08
N ALA A 123 -1.50 14.29 -14.21
CA ALA A 123 -2.76 13.63 -14.53
C ALA A 123 -3.95 14.39 -13.95
N VAL A 124 -4.89 14.81 -14.79
CA VAL A 124 -6.09 15.57 -14.41
C VAL A 124 -7.34 14.76 -14.72
N LYS A 125 -8.22 14.57 -13.73
CA LYS A 125 -9.55 13.96 -13.89
C LYS A 125 -10.59 15.06 -13.73
N PHE A 126 -11.40 15.25 -14.76
CA PHE A 126 -12.54 16.15 -14.79
C PHE A 126 -13.81 15.37 -14.51
N TYR A 127 -14.56 15.79 -13.49
CA TYR A 127 -15.86 15.22 -13.18
C TYR A 127 -16.96 15.97 -13.93
N THR A 128 -17.17 15.59 -15.19
CA THR A 128 -18.13 16.27 -16.07
C THR A 128 -19.55 15.73 -15.88
N ARG A 129 -20.52 16.39 -16.51
CA ARG A 129 -21.93 15.94 -16.51
C ARG A 129 -22.18 14.75 -17.44
N GLU A 130 -21.25 14.45 -18.33
CA GLU A 130 -21.35 13.40 -19.36
C GLU A 130 -20.34 12.26 -19.12
N GLY A 131 -19.89 12.10 -17.88
CA GLY A 131 -18.87 11.13 -17.48
C GLY A 131 -17.59 11.81 -17.00
N ASN A 132 -16.61 11.01 -16.61
CA ASN A 132 -15.28 11.53 -16.31
C ASN A 132 -14.50 11.76 -17.61
N PHE A 133 -13.60 12.74 -17.62
CA PHE A 133 -12.56 12.89 -18.63
C PHE A 133 -11.20 12.87 -17.96
N ASP A 134 -10.29 12.01 -18.42
CA ASP A 134 -8.94 11.90 -17.87
C ASP A 134 -7.89 12.41 -18.88
N LEU A 135 -7.28 13.56 -18.58
CA LEU A 135 -6.12 14.07 -19.31
C LEU A 135 -4.85 13.64 -18.59
N VAL A 136 -4.25 12.53 -19.05
CA VAL A 136 -3.09 11.90 -18.41
C VAL A 136 -1.81 12.37 -19.08
N GLY A 137 -1.29 13.50 -18.61
CA GLY A 137 -0.13 14.18 -19.16
C GLY A 137 1.18 13.98 -18.37
N ASN A 138 2.23 14.63 -18.85
CA ASN A 138 3.50 14.84 -18.16
C ASN A 138 3.84 16.34 -18.15
N ASN A 139 4.89 16.75 -17.44
CA ASN A 139 5.43 18.10 -17.55
C ASN A 139 6.06 18.37 -18.93
N PHE A 140 6.69 17.38 -19.53
CA PHE A 140 7.28 17.48 -20.86
C PHE A 140 6.24 17.27 -21.98
N PRO A 141 6.37 17.99 -23.11
CA PRO A 141 5.42 17.91 -24.22
C PRO A 141 5.69 16.75 -25.20
N VAL A 142 6.75 15.96 -24.96
CA VAL A 142 7.17 14.83 -25.79
C VAL A 142 7.45 13.59 -24.95
N PHE A 143 7.66 12.45 -25.61
CA PHE A 143 8.02 11.19 -24.96
C PHE A 143 9.25 10.53 -25.62
N PHE A 144 9.84 9.52 -24.96
CA PHE A 144 11.05 8.85 -25.45
C PHE A 144 10.84 7.95 -26.67
N ILE A 145 9.65 7.36 -26.78
CA ILE A 145 9.29 6.37 -27.80
C ILE A 145 7.99 6.78 -28.46
N ARG A 146 7.77 6.35 -29.70
CA ARG A 146 6.57 6.65 -30.49
C ARG A 146 5.56 5.51 -30.62
N ASP A 147 5.90 4.32 -30.12
CA ASP A 147 5.05 3.13 -30.17
C ASP A 147 5.08 2.44 -28.79
N GLY A 148 3.91 2.21 -28.20
CA GLY A 148 3.83 1.63 -26.86
C GLY A 148 4.26 0.17 -26.76
N MET A 149 4.46 -0.52 -27.89
CA MET A 149 5.14 -1.83 -27.92
C MET A 149 6.50 -1.78 -27.20
N LYS A 150 7.18 -0.63 -27.22
CA LYS A 150 8.46 -0.40 -26.57
C LYS A 150 8.38 0.07 -25.12
N PHE A 151 7.18 0.35 -24.61
CA PHE A 151 7.04 0.91 -23.27
C PHE A 151 7.59 -0.01 -22.17
N PRO A 152 7.32 -1.33 -22.16
CA PRO A 152 7.94 -2.23 -21.16
C PRO A 152 9.46 -2.26 -21.25
N ASP A 153 10.03 -2.36 -22.46
CA ASP A 153 11.48 -2.41 -22.67
C ASP A 153 12.16 -1.11 -22.18
N MET A 154 11.56 0.03 -22.52
CA MET A 154 12.00 1.35 -22.09
C MET A 154 11.97 1.49 -20.56
N VAL A 155 10.88 1.07 -19.92
CA VAL A 155 10.77 1.13 -18.46
C VAL A 155 11.76 0.18 -17.80
N HIS A 156 11.95 -1.04 -18.33
CA HIS A 156 12.95 -1.98 -17.80
C HIS A 156 14.36 -1.42 -17.89
N ALA A 157 14.72 -0.76 -19.00
CA ALA A 157 16.02 -0.11 -19.17
C ALA A 157 16.23 1.06 -18.18
N LEU A 158 15.19 1.87 -17.97
CA LEU A 158 15.21 3.02 -17.05
C LEU A 158 15.14 2.62 -15.57
N LYS A 159 14.42 1.55 -15.21
CA LYS A 159 14.29 1.10 -13.82
C LYS A 159 15.59 0.48 -13.29
N PRO A 160 15.72 0.37 -11.94
CA PRO A 160 16.85 -0.29 -11.33
C PRO A 160 17.12 -1.68 -11.92
N ASN A 161 18.39 -2.01 -12.11
CA ASN A 161 18.87 -3.25 -12.70
C ASN A 161 18.30 -4.45 -11.91
N PRO A 162 17.75 -5.49 -12.57
CA PRO A 162 17.13 -6.63 -11.88
C PRO A 162 18.10 -7.48 -11.05
N LYS A 163 19.42 -7.26 -11.17
CA LYS A 163 20.45 -7.94 -10.38
C LYS A 163 20.92 -7.11 -9.18
N SER A 164 21.33 -5.86 -9.41
CA SER A 164 21.87 -4.99 -8.36
C SER A 164 20.81 -4.11 -7.67
N HIS A 165 19.66 -3.94 -8.30
CA HIS A 165 18.59 -3.00 -7.90
C HIS A 165 19.06 -1.54 -7.79
N ILE A 166 20.00 -1.17 -8.66
CA ILE A 166 20.51 0.20 -8.83
C ILE A 166 20.16 0.66 -10.25
N GLN A 167 19.74 1.92 -10.41
CA GLN A 167 19.59 2.50 -11.74
C GLN A 167 20.98 2.77 -12.35
N GLU A 168 21.18 2.38 -13.61
CA GLU A 168 22.51 2.42 -14.23
C GLU A 168 22.42 2.99 -15.64
N ASP A 169 23.19 4.05 -15.90
CA ASP A 169 23.15 4.80 -17.16
C ASP A 169 23.49 3.93 -18.37
N TRP A 170 24.40 2.95 -18.25
CA TRP A 170 24.75 2.09 -19.38
C TRP A 170 23.56 1.31 -19.94
N ARG A 171 22.59 0.91 -19.11
CA ARG A 171 21.36 0.20 -19.57
C ARG A 171 20.43 1.13 -20.32
N ILE A 172 20.30 2.36 -19.82
CA ILE A 172 19.51 3.42 -20.43
C ILE A 172 20.09 3.75 -21.80
N LEU A 173 21.40 4.02 -21.84
CA LEU A 173 22.11 4.40 -23.05
C LEU A 173 22.21 3.27 -24.07
N ASP A 174 22.32 2.00 -23.63
CA ASP A 174 22.27 0.85 -24.52
C ASP A 174 20.91 0.74 -25.23
N PHE A 175 19.81 0.71 -24.46
CA PHE A 175 18.47 0.62 -25.03
C PHE A 175 18.18 1.76 -26.01
N PHE A 176 18.47 3.00 -25.61
CA PHE A 176 18.19 4.17 -26.44
C PHE A 176 19.19 4.39 -27.58
N SER A 177 20.35 3.69 -27.59
CA SER A 177 21.21 3.66 -28.78
C SER A 177 20.51 3.02 -30.00
N HIS A 178 19.48 2.22 -29.78
CA HIS A 178 18.65 1.62 -30.83
C HIS A 178 17.43 2.47 -31.23
N HIS A 179 17.18 3.58 -30.54
CA HIS A 179 15.95 4.38 -30.66
C HIS A 179 16.28 5.88 -30.82
N PRO A 180 16.72 6.32 -32.03
CA PRO A 180 17.10 7.71 -32.29
C PRO A 180 15.96 8.71 -32.05
N GLU A 181 14.70 8.28 -32.09
CA GLU A 181 13.53 9.12 -31.81
C GLU A 181 13.51 9.66 -30.37
N SER A 182 14.28 9.06 -29.46
CA SER A 182 14.36 9.47 -28.05
C SER A 182 15.12 10.78 -27.81
N LEU A 183 15.92 11.24 -28.78
CA LEU A 183 16.79 12.41 -28.62
C LEU A 183 16.05 13.66 -28.17
N HIS A 184 14.85 13.90 -28.73
CA HIS A 184 14.08 15.08 -28.36
C HIS A 184 13.68 15.03 -26.88
N MET A 185 13.24 13.88 -26.37
CA MET A 185 12.94 13.73 -24.96
C MET A 185 14.18 13.93 -24.07
N PHE A 186 15.36 13.45 -24.49
CA PHE A 186 16.60 13.69 -23.75
C PHE A 186 16.97 15.18 -23.66
N THR A 187 16.61 16.00 -24.66
CA THR A 187 16.75 17.46 -24.56
C THR A 187 15.78 18.12 -23.56
N PHE A 188 14.81 17.40 -22.99
CA PHE A 188 14.05 17.83 -21.81
C PHE A 188 14.57 17.16 -20.54
N LEU A 189 14.90 15.87 -20.59
CA LEU A 189 15.36 15.12 -19.43
C LEU A 189 16.70 15.62 -18.88
N PHE A 190 17.67 15.91 -19.74
CA PHE A 190 19.02 16.36 -19.36
C PHE A 190 19.14 17.89 -19.32
N ASP A 191 18.02 18.58 -19.46
CA ASP A 191 17.86 20.01 -19.25
C ASP A 191 17.61 20.30 -17.75
N ASP A 192 17.67 21.55 -17.32
CA ASP A 192 17.44 21.92 -15.91
C ASP A 192 16.00 21.59 -15.48
N ILE A 193 15.04 21.65 -16.40
CA ILE A 193 13.64 21.22 -16.19
C ILE A 193 13.48 19.71 -15.93
N GLY A 194 14.55 18.93 -16.06
CA GLY A 194 14.64 17.53 -15.66
C GLY A 194 14.45 17.28 -14.16
N VAL A 195 14.62 18.33 -13.34
CA VAL A 195 14.38 18.31 -11.90
C VAL A 195 13.60 19.56 -11.51
N PRO A 196 12.26 19.56 -11.62
CA PRO A 196 11.45 20.66 -11.12
C PRO A 196 11.65 20.89 -9.62
N GLN A 197 11.55 22.15 -9.19
CA GLN A 197 11.68 22.51 -7.77
C GLN A 197 10.62 21.81 -6.92
N ASP A 198 9.38 21.82 -7.38
CA ASP A 198 8.22 21.21 -6.76
C ASP A 198 7.14 21.02 -7.84
N TYR A 199 5.95 20.54 -7.46
CA TYR A 199 4.87 20.30 -8.41
C TYR A 199 4.17 21.57 -8.88
N ARG A 200 4.25 22.70 -8.16
CA ARG A 200 3.54 23.94 -8.50
C ARG A 200 4.29 24.72 -9.57
N HIS A 201 5.63 24.66 -9.55
CA HIS A 201 6.50 25.37 -10.48
C HIS A 201 6.90 24.56 -11.72
N MET A 202 5.97 23.81 -12.31
CA MET A 202 6.20 23.07 -13.55
C MET A 202 5.07 23.23 -14.56
N ASP A 203 5.45 23.17 -15.84
CA ASP A 203 4.49 23.02 -16.94
C ASP A 203 3.79 21.66 -16.87
N GLY A 204 2.65 21.55 -17.55
CA GLY A 204 1.97 20.30 -17.85
C GLY A 204 1.65 20.20 -19.34
N SER A 205 1.56 19.00 -19.87
CA SER A 205 1.33 18.73 -21.29
C SER A 205 0.55 17.43 -21.46
N GLY A 206 -0.44 17.40 -22.35
CA GLY A 206 -1.14 16.17 -22.74
C GLY A 206 -0.24 15.15 -23.45
N VAL A 207 0.91 15.62 -23.97
CA VAL A 207 1.93 14.90 -24.75
C VAL A 207 1.37 14.39 -26.08
N ASN A 208 0.44 13.43 -26.04
CA ASN A 208 -0.19 12.88 -27.23
C ASN A 208 -1.10 13.90 -27.91
N THR A 209 -1.26 13.71 -29.22
CA THR A 209 -2.28 14.40 -30.00
C THR A 209 -3.63 13.71 -29.77
N TYR A 210 -4.69 14.46 -29.48
CA TYR A 210 -6.08 13.99 -29.40
C TYR A 210 -6.89 14.57 -30.56
N MET A 211 -8.20 14.30 -30.60
CA MET A 211 -9.14 14.99 -31.49
C MET A 211 -10.19 15.77 -30.68
N LEU A 212 -10.47 17.02 -31.07
CA LEU A 212 -11.69 17.73 -30.71
C LEU A 212 -12.70 17.59 -31.84
N ILE A 213 -13.99 17.42 -31.49
CA ILE A 213 -15.07 17.31 -32.47
C ILE A 213 -16.19 18.27 -32.08
N ASN A 214 -16.55 19.17 -32.99
CA ASN A 214 -17.62 20.12 -32.75
C ASN A 214 -19.01 19.53 -33.03
N LYS A 215 -20.07 20.29 -32.74
CA LYS A 215 -21.47 19.84 -32.94
C LYS A 215 -21.81 19.48 -34.39
N ALA A 216 -21.11 20.05 -35.37
CA ALA A 216 -21.28 19.74 -36.79
C ALA A 216 -20.51 18.49 -37.23
N GLY A 217 -19.70 17.89 -36.35
CA GLY A 217 -18.88 16.72 -36.64
C GLY A 217 -17.54 17.03 -37.32
N LYS A 218 -17.12 18.29 -37.41
CA LYS A 218 -15.75 18.62 -37.87
C LYS A 218 -14.77 18.28 -36.76
N ALA A 219 -13.76 17.49 -37.13
CA ALA A 219 -12.69 17.06 -36.23
C ALA A 219 -11.44 17.93 -36.41
N HIS A 220 -10.74 18.19 -35.30
CA HIS A 220 -9.47 18.89 -35.24
C HIS A 220 -8.49 18.08 -34.39
N TYR A 221 -7.27 17.85 -34.86
CA TYR A 221 -6.21 17.38 -33.98
C TYR A 221 -5.90 18.44 -32.91
N VAL A 222 -5.61 18.02 -31.68
CA VAL A 222 -5.33 18.93 -30.56
C VAL A 222 -4.17 18.46 -29.69
N LYS A 223 -3.36 19.40 -29.21
CA LYS A 223 -2.44 19.21 -28.07
C LYS A 223 -2.84 20.14 -26.92
N PHE A 224 -2.71 19.65 -25.68
CA PHE A 224 -3.06 20.38 -24.45
C PHE A 224 -1.82 20.82 -23.69
N HIS A 225 -1.80 22.06 -23.21
CA HIS A 225 -0.67 22.67 -22.49
C HIS A 225 -1.14 23.39 -21.23
N TRP A 226 -0.55 23.06 -20.09
CA TRP A 226 -0.76 23.73 -18.80
C TRP A 226 0.42 24.63 -18.49
N LYS A 227 0.16 25.92 -18.26
CA LYS A 227 1.18 26.91 -17.89
C LYS A 227 0.96 27.37 -16.45
N PRO A 228 1.92 27.16 -15.52
CA PRO A 228 1.77 27.56 -14.12
C PRO A 228 1.78 29.08 -14.01
N THR A 229 0.89 29.64 -13.21
CA THR A 229 0.84 31.10 -12.99
C THR A 229 1.98 31.59 -12.09
N CYS A 230 2.54 30.71 -11.25
CA CYS A 230 3.72 30.98 -10.41
C CYS A 230 5.06 30.83 -11.15
N GLY A 231 5.04 30.52 -12.45
CA GLY A 231 6.24 30.31 -13.26
C GLY A 231 6.90 28.95 -13.05
N VAL A 232 7.90 28.66 -13.90
CA VAL A 232 8.67 27.40 -13.86
C VAL A 232 9.96 27.59 -13.06
N LYS A 233 10.25 26.69 -12.14
CA LYS A 233 11.46 26.67 -11.31
C LYS A 233 12.01 25.26 -11.18
N ASN A 234 13.33 25.14 -11.13
CA ASN A 234 14.04 23.87 -11.16
C ASN A 234 15.18 23.86 -10.14
N LEU A 235 15.63 22.66 -9.75
CA LEU A 235 16.83 22.46 -8.95
C LEU A 235 18.00 22.09 -9.86
N LEU A 236 19.16 22.70 -9.64
CA LEU A 236 20.41 22.20 -10.17
C LEU A 236 20.89 20.99 -9.33
N GLU A 237 21.86 20.24 -9.85
CA GLU A 237 22.34 18.99 -9.24
C GLU A 237 22.68 19.14 -7.74
N ASP A 238 23.47 20.15 -7.38
CA ASP A 238 23.90 20.37 -5.99
C ASP A 238 22.74 20.73 -5.06
N GLU A 239 21.72 21.42 -5.59
CA GLU A 239 20.50 21.76 -4.85
C GLU A 239 19.62 20.53 -4.69
N ALA A 240 19.47 19.72 -5.73
CA ALA A 240 18.71 18.48 -5.73
C ALA A 240 19.27 17.46 -4.72
N ILE A 241 20.60 17.37 -4.60
CA ILE A 241 21.28 16.53 -3.59
C ILE A 241 20.96 17.05 -2.18
N LYS A 242 21.10 18.35 -1.93
CA LYS A 242 20.83 18.93 -0.61
C LYS A 242 19.37 18.77 -0.20
N VAL A 243 18.44 19.10 -1.09
CA VAL A 243 16.99 19.02 -0.83
C VAL A 243 16.57 17.57 -0.66
N GLY A 244 16.95 16.67 -1.56
CA GLY A 244 16.54 15.26 -1.51
C GLY A 244 17.15 14.50 -0.34
N GLY A 245 18.37 14.87 0.06
CA GLY A 245 19.05 14.33 1.23
C GLY A 245 18.39 14.74 2.55
N ALA A 246 17.93 15.99 2.65
CA ALA A 246 17.25 16.50 3.83
C ALA A 246 15.77 16.06 3.88
N ASN A 247 15.08 16.07 2.74
CA ASN A 247 13.66 15.72 2.63
C ASN A 247 13.36 15.08 1.27
N HIS A 248 13.31 13.75 1.24
CA HIS A 248 12.97 12.98 0.05
C HIS A 248 11.51 13.20 -0.43
N SER A 249 10.67 13.86 0.38
CA SER A 249 9.25 14.13 0.13
C SER A 249 8.91 15.61 -0.07
N HIS A 250 9.89 16.43 -0.45
CA HIS A 250 9.77 17.89 -0.46
C HIS A 250 8.66 18.44 -1.38
N ALA A 251 8.45 17.85 -2.56
CA ALA A 251 7.45 18.33 -3.52
C ALA A 251 6.02 17.98 -3.09
N THR A 252 5.84 16.82 -2.46
CA THR A 252 4.57 16.45 -1.80
C THR A 252 4.26 17.41 -0.65
N GLN A 253 5.25 17.71 0.19
CA GLN A 253 5.09 18.64 1.30
C GLN A 253 4.75 20.06 0.81
N ASP A 254 5.48 20.58 -0.19
CA ASP A 254 5.23 21.91 -0.76
C ASP A 254 3.79 22.06 -1.27
N LEU A 255 3.26 21.08 -2.02
CA LEU A 255 1.89 21.12 -2.53
C LEU A 255 0.87 21.16 -1.40
N TYR A 256 1.05 20.29 -0.39
CA TYR A 256 0.13 20.19 0.73
C TYR A 256 0.13 21.47 1.58
N ASP A 257 1.30 21.95 1.96
CA ASP A 257 1.47 23.12 2.83
C ASP A 257 1.00 24.39 2.13
N SER A 258 1.24 24.52 0.82
CA SER A 258 0.77 25.67 0.05
C SER A 258 -0.75 25.76 0.00
N ILE A 259 -1.43 24.63 -0.24
CA ILE A 259 -2.90 24.61 -0.22
C ILE A 259 -3.44 24.84 1.20
N ALA A 260 -2.81 24.26 2.22
CA ALA A 260 -3.20 24.48 3.61
C ALA A 260 -3.05 25.95 4.04
N ALA A 261 -2.06 26.66 3.51
CA ALA A 261 -1.82 28.08 3.74
C ALA A 261 -2.71 29.01 2.88
N GLY A 262 -3.56 28.48 2.00
CA GLY A 262 -4.38 29.27 1.08
C GLY A 262 -3.65 29.76 -0.19
N ASN A 263 -2.40 29.36 -0.38
CA ASN A 263 -1.57 29.68 -1.56
C ASN A 263 -1.85 28.70 -2.70
N TYR A 264 -3.07 28.74 -3.23
CA TYR A 264 -3.57 27.78 -4.22
C TYR A 264 -2.78 27.84 -5.53
N PRO A 265 -2.16 26.74 -5.98
CA PRO A 265 -1.52 26.73 -7.28
C PRO A 265 -2.55 26.75 -8.42
N GLU A 266 -2.23 27.53 -9.44
CA GLU A 266 -3.07 27.75 -10.62
C GLU A 266 -2.29 27.47 -11.92
N TRP A 267 -2.95 26.82 -12.88
CA TRP A 267 -2.45 26.65 -14.24
C TRP A 267 -3.46 27.16 -15.26
N LYS A 268 -2.97 27.81 -16.32
CA LYS A 268 -3.76 28.17 -17.50
C LYS A 268 -3.70 27.04 -18.52
N LEU A 269 -4.84 26.62 -19.03
CA LEU A 269 -4.95 25.65 -20.13
C LEU A 269 -4.90 26.38 -21.46
N PHE A 270 -3.98 25.93 -22.32
CA PHE A 270 -3.89 26.30 -23.72
C PHE A 270 -4.00 25.05 -24.61
N ILE A 271 -4.41 25.26 -25.85
CA ILE A 271 -4.42 24.24 -26.90
C ILE A 271 -3.70 24.72 -28.16
N GLN A 272 -3.20 23.78 -28.94
CA GLN A 272 -2.87 23.98 -30.35
C GLN A 272 -3.79 23.08 -31.18
N THR A 273 -4.18 23.51 -32.38
CA THR A 273 -5.05 22.72 -33.26
C THR A 273 -4.50 22.59 -34.68
N ILE A 274 -4.72 21.43 -35.30
CA ILE A 274 -4.42 21.16 -36.71
C ILE A 274 -5.68 20.57 -37.35
N ASP A 275 -6.03 21.03 -38.56
CA ASP A 275 -7.02 20.33 -39.38
C ASP A 275 -6.40 19.01 -39.87
N PRO A 276 -7.02 17.84 -39.66
CA PRO A 276 -6.49 16.57 -40.15
C PRO A 276 -6.12 16.58 -41.63
N ASP A 277 -6.83 17.35 -42.47
CA ASP A 277 -6.53 17.50 -43.90
C ASP A 277 -5.19 18.23 -44.18
N HIS A 278 -4.62 18.87 -43.16
CA HIS A 278 -3.35 19.59 -43.22
C HIS A 278 -2.17 18.81 -42.66
N GLU A 279 -2.37 17.58 -42.19
CA GLU A 279 -1.32 16.79 -41.54
C GLU A 279 -0.06 16.61 -42.42
N ASP A 280 -0.24 16.56 -43.74
CA ASP A 280 0.86 16.35 -44.66
C ASP A 280 1.70 17.59 -44.96
N ARG A 281 1.28 18.76 -44.49
CA ARG A 281 1.99 20.05 -44.69
C ARG A 281 3.23 20.19 -43.84
N PHE A 282 3.41 19.33 -42.83
CA PHE A 282 4.54 19.37 -41.92
C PHE A 282 5.61 18.35 -42.31
N ASP A 283 6.88 18.68 -42.00
CA ASP A 283 8.04 17.79 -42.20
C ASP A 283 8.22 16.77 -41.05
N PHE A 284 7.23 16.67 -40.17
CA PHE A 284 7.09 15.68 -39.11
C PHE A 284 5.64 15.16 -39.11
N ASP A 285 5.40 13.98 -38.53
CA ASP A 285 4.04 13.46 -38.35
C ASP A 285 3.39 14.15 -37.12
N PRO A 286 2.25 14.85 -37.26
CA PRO A 286 1.56 15.49 -36.13
C PRO A 286 1.11 14.52 -35.02
N LEU A 287 1.05 13.22 -35.32
CA LEU A 287 0.70 12.15 -34.38
C LEU A 287 1.93 11.46 -33.74
N ASP A 288 3.16 11.87 -34.10
CA ASP A 288 4.37 11.39 -33.44
C ASP A 288 4.56 12.11 -32.09
N VAL A 289 4.36 11.38 -31.00
CA VAL A 289 4.53 11.86 -29.62
C VAL A 289 5.96 12.32 -29.28
N THR A 290 6.95 12.01 -30.11
CA THR A 290 8.32 12.53 -29.95
C THR A 290 8.47 13.97 -30.48
N LYS A 291 7.40 14.57 -31.01
CA LYS A 291 7.39 15.91 -31.64
C LYS A 291 6.55 16.93 -30.88
N THR A 292 7.06 18.16 -30.82
CA THR A 292 6.27 19.35 -30.48
C THR A 292 5.68 19.97 -31.75
N TRP A 293 4.61 20.73 -31.59
CA TRP A 293 4.10 21.61 -32.65
C TRP A 293 4.67 23.02 -32.44
N PRO A 294 5.43 23.58 -33.41
CA PRO A 294 6.11 24.86 -33.22
C PRO A 294 5.11 26.00 -32.93
N GLU A 295 5.28 26.70 -31.80
CA GLU A 295 4.36 27.75 -31.34
C GLU A 295 4.35 29.00 -32.24
N ASP A 296 5.40 29.20 -33.04
CA ASP A 296 5.49 30.26 -34.05
C ASP A 296 4.66 29.98 -35.31
N ILE A 297 4.35 28.71 -35.59
CA ILE A 297 3.52 28.26 -36.71
C ILE A 297 2.10 27.98 -36.24
N LEU A 298 1.96 27.34 -35.08
CA LEU A 298 0.71 26.91 -34.47
C LEU A 298 0.60 27.53 -33.07
N PRO A 299 0.15 28.80 -32.94
CA PRO A 299 0.17 29.50 -31.66
C PRO A 299 -0.77 28.88 -30.62
N LEU A 300 -0.39 29.04 -29.35
CA LEU A 300 -1.20 28.62 -28.21
C LEU A 300 -2.51 29.41 -28.14
N GLN A 301 -3.63 28.70 -28.08
CA GLN A 301 -4.98 29.25 -27.93
C GLN A 301 -5.44 29.05 -26.48
N PRO A 302 -5.84 30.11 -25.75
CA PRO A 302 -6.29 29.96 -24.37
C PRO A 302 -7.65 29.26 -24.30
N VAL A 303 -7.86 28.45 -23.25
CA VAL A 303 -9.12 27.72 -23.01
C VAL A 303 -9.72 28.04 -21.65
N GLY A 304 -8.92 27.90 -20.59
CA GLY A 304 -9.42 27.98 -19.22
C GLY A 304 -8.30 28.05 -18.19
N ARG A 305 -8.67 27.93 -16.92
CA ARG A 305 -7.73 27.87 -15.79
C ARG A 305 -8.13 26.78 -14.80
N MET A 306 -7.15 26.15 -14.18
CA MET A 306 -7.34 25.16 -13.12
C MET A 306 -6.74 25.69 -11.83
N VAL A 307 -7.51 25.65 -10.74
CA VAL A 307 -7.07 26.04 -9.39
C VAL A 307 -7.20 24.85 -8.47
N LEU A 308 -6.12 24.47 -7.79
CA LEU A 308 -6.13 23.42 -6.77
C LEU A 308 -6.24 24.07 -5.40
N ASN A 309 -7.43 23.99 -4.80
CA ASN A 309 -7.77 24.72 -3.58
C ASN A 309 -8.13 23.82 -2.39
N LYS A 310 -8.03 22.50 -2.54
CA LYS A 310 -8.36 21.56 -1.47
C LYS A 310 -7.40 20.37 -1.45
N ASN A 311 -6.78 20.15 -0.29
CA ASN A 311 -6.03 18.93 -0.02
C ASN A 311 -6.96 17.72 0.03
N ILE A 312 -6.45 16.55 -0.37
CA ILE A 312 -7.17 15.29 -0.23
C ILE A 312 -7.47 14.97 1.24
N ASP A 313 -8.57 14.25 1.46
CA ASP A 313 -9.06 13.95 2.81
C ASP A 313 -8.32 12.72 3.39
N ASN A 314 -7.95 11.75 2.53
CA ASN A 314 -7.14 10.59 2.87
C ASN A 314 -6.23 10.20 1.69
N PHE A 315 -4.93 10.11 1.92
CA PHE A 315 -3.93 9.82 0.90
C PHE A 315 -4.12 8.45 0.26
N PHE A 316 -4.40 7.41 1.04
CA PHE A 316 -4.60 6.08 0.47
C PHE A 316 -5.84 6.04 -0.44
N ALA A 317 -6.98 6.54 0.02
CA ALA A 317 -8.23 6.51 -0.72
C ALA A 317 -8.27 7.45 -1.93
N GLU A 318 -7.57 8.58 -1.89
CA GLU A 318 -7.71 9.65 -2.90
C GLU A 318 -6.41 9.99 -3.66
N ASN A 319 -5.26 9.44 -3.27
CA ASN A 319 -4.03 9.47 -4.06
C ASN A 319 -3.63 8.07 -4.52
N GLU A 320 -3.57 7.09 -3.60
CA GLU A 320 -3.07 5.76 -3.95
C GLU A 320 -4.09 4.97 -4.77
N GLN A 321 -5.37 4.99 -4.38
CA GLN A 321 -6.47 4.33 -5.10
C GLN A 321 -7.00 5.11 -6.31
N LEU A 322 -6.50 6.34 -6.54
CA LEU A 322 -6.90 7.16 -7.68
C LEU A 322 -6.42 6.55 -9.00
N ALA A 323 -7.32 6.45 -9.98
CA ALA A 323 -7.09 5.82 -11.26
C ALA A 323 -7.42 6.79 -12.40
N PHE A 324 -6.46 6.98 -13.31
CA PHE A 324 -6.61 7.79 -14.53
C PHE A 324 -6.43 6.90 -15.74
N CYS A 325 -7.24 7.03 -16.78
CA CYS A 325 -7.06 6.25 -18.01
C CYS A 325 -7.31 7.14 -19.24
N PRO A 326 -6.35 7.26 -20.18
CA PRO A 326 -6.58 8.02 -21.43
C PRO A 326 -7.77 7.53 -22.26
N ALA A 327 -8.26 6.31 -22.02
CA ALA A 327 -9.48 5.79 -22.61
C ALA A 327 -10.76 6.50 -22.12
N ILE A 328 -10.73 7.10 -20.93
CA ILE A 328 -11.88 7.76 -20.31
C ILE A 328 -12.00 9.17 -20.91
N VAL A 329 -12.75 9.25 -22.01
CA VAL A 329 -13.08 10.49 -22.74
C VAL A 329 -14.58 10.76 -22.68
N VAL A 330 -14.96 12.00 -23.02
CA VAL A 330 -16.35 12.48 -23.08
C VAL A 330 -16.70 12.92 -24.50
N PRO A 331 -17.99 12.97 -24.89
CA PRO A 331 -18.40 13.48 -26.20
C PRO A 331 -17.70 14.79 -26.57
N GLY A 332 -17.21 14.90 -27.81
CA GLY A 332 -16.46 16.08 -28.29
C GLY A 332 -14.94 16.02 -28.06
N ILE A 333 -14.43 15.01 -27.36
CA ILE A 333 -12.99 14.67 -27.28
C ILE A 333 -12.83 13.20 -27.68
N TYR A 334 -11.86 12.91 -28.56
CA TYR A 334 -11.61 11.56 -29.07
C TYR A 334 -10.12 11.26 -29.19
N TYR A 335 -9.79 9.99 -29.37
CA TYR A 335 -8.41 9.52 -29.59
C TYR A 335 -7.95 9.85 -31.01
N SER A 336 -6.65 10.08 -31.19
CA SER A 336 -6.01 10.09 -32.52
C SER A 336 -5.38 8.72 -32.81
N ASP A 337 -4.79 8.58 -34.00
CA ASP A 337 -4.05 7.38 -34.42
C ASP A 337 -2.58 7.36 -33.92
N ASP A 338 -2.22 8.21 -32.96
CA ASP A 338 -0.94 8.14 -32.25
C ASP A 338 -0.78 6.74 -31.61
N LYS A 339 0.22 5.98 -32.09
CA LYS A 339 0.44 4.58 -31.69
C LYS A 339 0.69 4.44 -30.19
N LEU A 340 1.37 5.41 -29.56
CA LEU A 340 1.57 5.39 -28.11
C LEU A 340 0.25 5.66 -27.38
N LEU A 341 -0.56 6.63 -27.84
CA LEU A 341 -1.88 6.88 -27.23
C LEU A 341 -2.77 5.63 -27.28
N GLN A 342 -2.83 4.97 -28.44
CA GLN A 342 -3.64 3.75 -28.64
C GLN A 342 -3.28 2.63 -27.65
N THR A 343 -1.99 2.40 -27.40
CA THR A 343 -1.56 1.41 -26.39
C THR A 343 -1.88 1.81 -24.94
N ARG A 344 -1.83 3.11 -24.63
CA ARG A 344 -2.17 3.62 -23.28
C ARG A 344 -3.65 3.46 -22.97
N ILE A 345 -4.54 3.56 -23.96
CA ILE A 345 -5.99 3.34 -23.81
C ILE A 345 -6.27 1.93 -23.25
N PHE A 346 -5.46 0.93 -23.61
CA PHE A 346 -5.56 -0.43 -23.04
C PHE A 346 -4.90 -0.54 -21.66
N SER A 347 -3.59 -0.24 -21.56
CA SER A 347 -2.75 -0.60 -20.42
C SER A 347 -3.22 0.01 -19.10
N TYR A 348 -3.69 1.27 -19.08
CA TYR A 348 -4.11 1.91 -17.84
C TYR A 348 -5.29 1.18 -17.17
N SER A 349 -6.33 0.83 -17.93
CA SER A 349 -7.47 0.09 -17.38
C SER A 349 -7.09 -1.33 -16.98
N ASP A 350 -6.15 -1.96 -17.67
CA ASP A 350 -5.67 -3.30 -17.34
C ASP A 350 -4.89 -3.34 -16.02
N THR A 351 -3.86 -2.50 -15.87
CA THR A 351 -3.10 -2.41 -14.61
C THR A 351 -3.96 -1.95 -13.43
N GLN A 352 -5.02 -1.15 -13.66
CA GLN A 352 -5.94 -0.73 -12.61
C GLN A 352 -6.80 -1.87 -12.09
N ARG A 353 -7.27 -2.77 -12.95
CA ARG A 353 -8.02 -3.96 -12.53
C ARG A 353 -7.18 -4.90 -11.68
N HIS A 354 -5.89 -5.07 -12.01
CA HIS A 354 -4.93 -5.81 -11.18
C HIS A 354 -4.71 -5.14 -9.83
N ARG A 355 -4.38 -3.85 -9.86
CA ARG A 355 -3.93 -3.10 -8.67
C ARG A 355 -5.03 -2.80 -7.66
N LEU A 356 -6.23 -2.50 -8.13
CA LEU A 356 -7.36 -1.99 -7.32
C LEU A 356 -8.57 -2.94 -7.32
N GLY A 357 -8.50 -4.03 -8.05
CA GLY A 357 -9.62 -4.94 -8.28
C GLY A 357 -10.53 -4.52 -9.44
N PRO A 358 -11.41 -5.42 -9.89
CA PRO A 358 -12.25 -5.22 -11.08
C PRO A 358 -13.25 -4.07 -10.92
N ASN A 359 -13.65 -3.74 -9.68
CA ASN A 359 -14.63 -2.71 -9.35
C ASN A 359 -14.02 -1.34 -9.00
N TYR A 360 -12.78 -1.06 -9.40
CA TYR A 360 -12.05 0.17 -9.02
C TYR A 360 -12.77 1.49 -9.40
N LEU A 361 -13.64 1.47 -10.41
CA LEU A 361 -14.45 2.64 -10.80
C LEU A 361 -15.60 2.94 -9.82
N GLN A 362 -15.93 2.03 -8.90
CA GLN A 362 -16.88 2.29 -7.82
C GLN A 362 -16.25 3.10 -6.68
N LEU A 363 -14.92 3.11 -6.57
CA LEU A 363 -14.21 3.85 -5.51
C LEU A 363 -14.55 5.36 -5.61
N PRO A 364 -14.78 6.06 -4.48
CA PRO A 364 -15.30 7.43 -4.50
C PRO A 364 -14.50 8.43 -5.34
N ALA A 365 -13.16 8.32 -5.38
CA ALA A 365 -12.31 9.20 -6.18
C ALA A 365 -12.30 8.87 -7.68
N ASN A 366 -12.76 7.67 -8.07
CA ASN A 366 -12.81 7.22 -9.47
C ASN A 366 -14.23 7.29 -10.04
N ALA A 367 -15.24 7.18 -9.19
CA ALA A 367 -16.64 7.15 -9.58
C ALA A 367 -17.09 8.47 -10.24
N PRO A 368 -17.80 8.41 -11.38
CA PRO A 368 -18.31 9.59 -12.06
C PRO A 368 -19.29 10.34 -11.16
N LYS A 369 -19.34 11.68 -11.30
CA LYS A 369 -20.28 12.55 -10.58
C LYS A 369 -21.51 12.89 -11.40
N CYS A 370 -21.96 11.91 -12.19
CA CYS A 370 -23.16 11.96 -13.01
C CYS A 370 -23.91 10.62 -12.94
N ALA A 371 -25.14 10.60 -13.45
CA ALA A 371 -25.93 9.38 -13.55
C ALA A 371 -25.25 8.38 -14.50
N HIS A 372 -25.24 7.10 -14.13
CA HIS A 372 -24.71 6.01 -14.95
C HIS A 372 -25.56 4.76 -14.77
N HIS A 373 -25.73 3.99 -15.85
CA HIS A 373 -26.46 2.72 -15.86
C HIS A 373 -25.72 1.75 -16.80
N ASN A 374 -25.32 0.58 -16.28
CA ASN A 374 -24.61 -0.47 -17.02
C ASN A 374 -24.97 -1.87 -16.49
N ASN A 375 -24.53 -2.92 -17.19
CA ASN A 375 -24.84 -4.32 -16.87
C ASN A 375 -23.68 -5.07 -16.16
N HIS A 376 -22.83 -4.38 -15.39
CA HIS A 376 -21.79 -5.04 -14.59
C HIS A 376 -22.27 -5.29 -13.15
N HIS A 377 -22.29 -6.55 -12.68
CA HIS A 377 -22.94 -6.93 -11.41
C HIS A 377 -22.05 -7.59 -10.34
N GLU A 378 -20.90 -8.17 -10.69
CA GLU A 378 -20.11 -8.98 -9.75
C GLU A 378 -18.73 -8.37 -9.49
N GLY A 379 -17.69 -9.21 -9.44
CA GLY A 379 -16.31 -8.81 -9.16
C GLY A 379 -16.03 -8.64 -7.66
N PHE A 380 -14.77 -8.84 -7.29
CA PHE A 380 -14.30 -8.68 -5.91
C PHE A 380 -14.68 -7.30 -5.35
N MET A 381 -15.17 -7.27 -4.10
CA MET A 381 -15.57 -6.05 -3.38
C MET A 381 -16.60 -5.19 -4.12
N ASN A 382 -17.62 -5.79 -4.75
CA ASN A 382 -18.77 -5.02 -5.22
C ASN A 382 -19.63 -4.56 -4.02
N PHE A 383 -19.67 -3.24 -3.78
CA PHE A 383 -20.46 -2.63 -2.71
C PHE A 383 -21.62 -1.77 -3.23
N MET A 384 -21.87 -1.81 -4.55
CA MET A 384 -23.04 -1.17 -5.15
C MET A 384 -24.30 -1.95 -4.80
N HIS A 385 -25.35 -1.24 -4.40
CA HIS A 385 -26.69 -1.82 -4.26
C HIS A 385 -27.33 -1.88 -5.64
N ARG A 386 -27.72 -3.09 -6.05
CA ARG A 386 -28.38 -3.41 -7.31
C ARG A 386 -29.49 -4.41 -7.01
N ASP A 387 -30.74 -3.98 -7.15
CA ASP A 387 -31.94 -4.79 -6.97
C ASP A 387 -32.64 -5.09 -8.30
N GLU A 388 -32.00 -4.77 -9.42
CA GLU A 388 -32.53 -4.99 -10.76
C GLU A 388 -32.50 -6.47 -11.15
N GLU A 389 -33.60 -6.98 -11.73
CA GLU A 389 -33.69 -8.35 -12.26
C GLU A 389 -33.04 -8.51 -13.64
N VAL A 390 -32.81 -7.41 -14.36
CA VAL A 390 -32.28 -7.39 -15.73
C VAL A 390 -30.83 -6.92 -15.70
N ASN A 391 -29.92 -7.80 -16.14
CA ASN A 391 -28.48 -7.53 -16.25
C ASN A 391 -27.95 -7.74 -17.68
N TYR A 392 -28.82 -7.59 -18.68
CA TYR A 392 -28.51 -7.74 -20.10
C TYR A 392 -29.24 -6.69 -20.93
N PHE A 393 -28.73 -6.41 -22.14
CA PHE A 393 -29.31 -5.43 -23.05
C PHE A 393 -29.25 -5.96 -24.50
N PRO A 394 -30.32 -5.81 -25.32
CA PRO A 394 -31.58 -5.15 -25.01
C PRO A 394 -32.54 -6.03 -24.18
N SER A 395 -33.45 -5.40 -23.43
CA SER A 395 -34.52 -6.06 -22.67
C SER A 395 -35.85 -5.32 -22.83
N ARG A 396 -36.97 -6.03 -22.72
CA ARG A 396 -38.33 -5.43 -22.69
C ARG A 396 -38.79 -5.06 -21.29
N PHE A 397 -38.08 -5.52 -20.27
CA PHE A 397 -38.43 -5.33 -18.86
C PHE A 397 -37.58 -4.23 -18.19
N ASP A 398 -36.59 -3.70 -18.90
CA ASP A 398 -35.76 -2.58 -18.47
C ASP A 398 -35.96 -1.40 -19.45
N PRO A 399 -36.25 -0.17 -18.96
CA PRO A 399 -36.36 1.02 -19.80
C PRO A 399 -35.02 1.52 -20.37
N ALA A 400 -33.89 0.89 -20.04
CA ALA A 400 -32.58 1.22 -20.59
C ALA A 400 -32.61 1.26 -22.13
N ARG A 401 -31.99 2.30 -22.69
CA ARG A 401 -31.89 2.53 -24.13
C ARG A 401 -30.53 3.13 -24.47
N HIS A 402 -30.13 3.03 -25.74
CA HIS A 402 -28.95 3.74 -26.22
C HIS A 402 -29.08 5.25 -25.98
N ALA A 403 -27.96 5.90 -25.65
CA ALA A 403 -27.86 7.35 -25.59
C ALA A 403 -28.04 7.99 -26.98
N GLU A 404 -28.27 9.30 -27.00
CA GLU A 404 -28.30 10.05 -28.25
C GLU A 404 -26.96 9.94 -28.99
N ARG A 405 -27.01 9.94 -30.32
CA ARG A 405 -25.80 9.86 -31.13
C ARG A 405 -25.06 11.18 -31.07
N HIS A 406 -23.85 11.16 -30.53
CA HIS A 406 -22.91 12.27 -30.63
C HIS A 406 -22.04 12.13 -31.89
N PRO A 407 -21.51 13.24 -32.45
CA PRO A 407 -20.53 13.16 -33.52
C PRO A 407 -19.28 12.36 -33.08
N ILE A 408 -18.81 11.50 -33.96
CA ILE A 408 -17.56 10.72 -33.82
C ILE A 408 -16.65 11.02 -35.01
N PRO A 409 -15.34 10.73 -34.95
CA PRO A 409 -14.45 10.99 -36.09
C PRO A 409 -14.98 10.29 -37.36
N PRO A 410 -15.18 11.02 -38.47
CA PRO A 410 -15.74 10.45 -39.70
C PRO A 410 -14.69 9.78 -40.60
N ALA A 411 -13.40 9.84 -40.22
CA ALA A 411 -12.30 9.40 -41.05
C ALA A 411 -12.38 7.89 -41.35
N VAL A 412 -12.27 7.53 -42.63
CA VAL A 412 -12.20 6.14 -43.06
C VAL A 412 -10.74 5.67 -42.94
N CYS A 413 -10.50 4.72 -42.04
CA CYS A 413 -9.20 4.06 -41.95
C CYS A 413 -9.04 3.08 -43.12
N SER A 414 -8.04 3.29 -43.98
CA SER A 414 -7.70 2.38 -45.08
C SER A 414 -6.19 2.14 -45.14
N GLY A 415 -5.77 0.89 -45.32
CA GLY A 415 -4.35 0.53 -45.31
C GLY A 415 -4.12 -0.97 -45.24
N ARG A 416 -2.89 -1.41 -45.51
CA ARG A 416 -2.47 -2.81 -45.35
C ARG A 416 -2.22 -3.09 -43.87
N ARG A 417 -2.64 -4.24 -43.37
CA ARG A 417 -2.29 -4.66 -42.02
C ARG A 417 -0.79 -4.95 -41.94
N GLU A 418 -0.04 -4.15 -41.19
CA GLU A 418 1.43 -4.25 -41.16
C GLU A 418 2.04 -3.77 -39.83
N LYS A 419 3.25 -4.23 -39.53
CA LYS A 419 4.09 -3.78 -38.40
C LYS A 419 5.22 -2.93 -38.94
N CYS A 420 5.10 -1.60 -38.87
CA CYS A 420 6.11 -0.69 -39.43
C CYS A 420 6.21 0.64 -38.67
N ILE A 421 7.31 1.36 -38.96
CA ILE A 421 7.58 2.71 -38.47
C ILE A 421 6.84 3.73 -39.34
N ILE A 422 6.54 4.90 -38.78
CA ILE A 422 5.94 6.03 -39.51
C ILE A 422 6.91 6.61 -40.57
N PRO A 423 6.45 7.14 -41.70
CA PRO A 423 7.35 7.66 -42.74
C PRO A 423 8.13 8.94 -42.37
N LYS A 424 7.49 9.90 -41.67
CA LYS A 424 8.05 11.23 -41.34
C LYS A 424 8.72 11.25 -39.95
N GLU A 425 9.68 10.36 -39.72
CA GLU A 425 10.30 10.20 -38.39
C GLU A 425 11.01 11.46 -37.87
N ASN A 426 11.77 12.14 -38.74
CA ASN A 426 12.50 13.39 -38.46
C ASN A 426 13.13 13.47 -37.05
N ASN A 427 13.98 12.49 -36.72
CA ASN A 427 14.48 12.28 -35.34
C ASN A 427 15.43 13.38 -34.83
N PHE A 428 16.04 14.17 -35.71
CA PHE A 428 17.20 15.01 -35.37
C PHE A 428 16.95 16.52 -35.39
N LYS A 429 15.93 16.99 -36.13
CA LYS A 429 15.69 18.44 -36.33
C LYS A 429 15.32 19.16 -35.03
N GLN A 430 14.22 18.78 -34.40
CA GLN A 430 13.72 19.42 -33.17
C GLN A 430 14.69 19.35 -31.98
N PRO A 431 15.38 18.23 -31.67
CA PRO A 431 16.40 18.24 -30.61
C PRO A 431 17.54 19.22 -30.90
N GLY A 432 17.97 19.33 -32.16
CA GLY A 432 18.97 20.30 -32.58
C GLY A 432 18.51 21.75 -32.41
N GLU A 433 17.27 22.05 -32.84
CA GLU A 433 16.65 23.37 -32.67
C GLU A 433 16.55 23.75 -31.20
N ARG A 434 16.13 22.82 -30.34
CA ARG A 434 16.06 23.03 -28.90
C ARG A 434 17.43 23.31 -28.29
N TYR A 435 18.46 22.54 -28.62
CA TYR A 435 19.82 22.81 -28.13
C TYR A 435 20.33 24.20 -28.54
N ARG A 436 20.11 24.61 -29.80
CA ARG A 436 20.50 25.93 -30.31
C ARG A 436 19.75 27.08 -29.64
N SER A 437 18.55 26.83 -29.11
CA SER A 437 17.74 27.84 -28.43
C SER A 437 18.27 28.23 -27.04
N TRP A 438 19.17 27.44 -26.45
CA TRP A 438 19.66 27.65 -25.10
C TRP A 438 20.81 28.64 -25.00
N ALA A 439 20.89 29.31 -23.85
CA ALA A 439 22.07 30.08 -23.46
C ALA A 439 23.31 29.17 -23.32
N PRO A 440 24.53 29.69 -23.55
CA PRO A 440 25.76 28.88 -23.57
C PRO A 440 26.03 28.09 -22.28
N ASP A 441 25.70 28.64 -21.11
CA ASP A 441 25.88 27.98 -19.80
C ASP A 441 24.94 26.76 -19.64
N ARG A 442 23.70 26.88 -20.13
CA ARG A 442 22.72 25.78 -20.16
C ARG A 442 23.12 24.69 -21.16
N GLN A 443 23.67 25.07 -22.31
CA GLN A 443 24.26 24.12 -23.26
C GLN A 443 25.42 23.35 -22.61
N GLU A 444 26.27 24.02 -21.84
CA GLU A 444 27.41 23.40 -21.18
C GLU A 444 26.97 22.38 -20.11
N ARG A 445 25.98 22.71 -19.27
CA ARG A 445 25.40 21.75 -18.30
C ARG A 445 24.83 20.51 -19.00
N PHE A 446 24.09 20.71 -20.10
CA PHE A 446 23.56 19.60 -20.90
C PHE A 446 24.68 18.69 -21.44
N ILE A 447 25.76 19.27 -21.97
CA ILE A 447 26.90 18.48 -22.46
C ILE A 447 27.58 17.73 -21.32
N GLN A 448 27.79 18.38 -20.17
CA GLN A 448 28.44 17.73 -19.04
C GLN A 448 27.65 16.51 -18.54
N ARG A 449 26.31 16.59 -18.51
CA ARG A 449 25.44 15.45 -18.18
C ARG A 449 25.64 14.29 -19.16
N TRP A 450 25.69 14.57 -20.47
CA TRP A 450 26.00 13.57 -21.49
C TRP A 450 27.39 12.95 -21.34
N VAL A 451 28.41 13.77 -21.06
CA VAL A 451 29.78 13.30 -20.84
C VAL A 451 29.82 12.38 -19.62
N ASN A 452 29.14 12.75 -18.52
CA ASN A 452 29.08 11.93 -17.31
C ASN A 452 28.42 10.57 -17.59
N SER A 453 27.23 10.54 -18.19
CA SER A 453 26.53 9.29 -18.48
C SER A 453 27.28 8.41 -19.48
N LEU A 454 27.90 9.02 -20.51
CA LEU A 454 28.74 8.28 -21.47
C LEU A 454 30.07 7.82 -20.87
N SER A 455 30.49 8.34 -19.72
CA SER A 455 31.75 7.94 -19.07
C SER A 455 31.64 6.65 -18.25
N ASP A 456 30.44 6.10 -18.04
CA ASP A 456 30.28 4.79 -17.36
C ASP A 456 31.13 3.73 -18.09
N PRO A 457 31.97 2.96 -17.36
CA PRO A 457 32.90 2.00 -17.94
C PRO A 457 32.20 0.87 -18.73
N ARG A 458 30.92 0.60 -18.45
CA ARG A 458 30.11 -0.40 -19.14
C ARG A 458 29.50 0.12 -20.43
N VAL A 459 29.46 1.43 -20.64
CA VAL A 459 29.07 2.02 -21.93
C VAL A 459 30.19 1.72 -22.92
N THR A 460 29.91 0.76 -23.81
CA THR A 460 30.88 0.29 -24.79
C THR A 460 31.27 1.40 -25.75
N HIS A 461 32.39 1.19 -26.45
CA HIS A 461 32.81 2.08 -27.50
C HIS A 461 31.72 2.28 -28.57
N GLU A 462 31.06 1.20 -28.95
CA GLU A 462 30.00 1.22 -29.96
C GLU A 462 28.83 2.11 -29.53
N ILE A 463 28.31 1.92 -28.30
CA ILE A 463 27.24 2.74 -27.75
C ILE A 463 27.65 4.22 -27.74
N LYS A 464 28.87 4.54 -27.27
CA LYS A 464 29.41 5.91 -27.31
C LYS A 464 29.39 6.51 -28.71
N SER A 465 29.82 5.73 -29.71
CA SER A 465 29.88 6.18 -31.10
C SER A 465 28.51 6.47 -31.69
N ILE A 466 27.53 5.62 -31.38
CA ILE A 466 26.13 5.79 -31.80
C ILE A 466 25.58 7.09 -31.21
N TRP A 467 25.74 7.31 -29.91
CA TRP A 467 25.26 8.54 -29.25
C TRP A 467 25.92 9.81 -29.79
N ILE A 468 27.23 9.80 -29.98
CA ILE A 468 27.94 10.93 -30.58
C ILE A 468 27.42 11.20 -32.00
N SER A 469 27.19 10.15 -32.79
CA SER A 469 26.63 10.25 -34.14
C SER A 469 25.22 10.85 -34.13
N TYR A 470 24.35 10.41 -33.22
CA TYR A 470 23.01 10.96 -33.03
C TYR A 470 23.06 12.45 -32.68
N TRP A 471 23.91 12.84 -31.73
CA TRP A 471 24.06 14.24 -31.35
C TRP A 471 24.67 15.09 -32.47
N SER A 472 25.61 14.55 -33.27
CA SER A 472 26.15 15.23 -34.46
C SER A 472 25.11 15.44 -35.56
N GLN A 473 24.16 14.52 -35.72
CA GLN A 473 23.05 14.66 -36.67
C GLN A 473 22.04 15.72 -36.21
N ALA A 474 21.81 15.87 -34.90
CA ALA A 474 20.97 16.92 -34.34
C ALA A 474 21.65 18.31 -34.40
N ASP A 475 22.91 18.39 -33.98
CA ASP A 475 23.75 19.58 -34.09
C ASP A 475 25.24 19.21 -34.13
N LYS A 476 25.93 19.65 -35.18
CA LYS A 476 27.35 19.31 -35.39
C LYS A 476 28.24 19.79 -34.25
N SER A 477 27.98 20.97 -33.67
CA SER A 477 28.79 21.52 -32.58
C SER A 477 28.62 20.73 -31.29
N LEU A 478 27.39 20.27 -31.01
CA LEU A 478 27.06 19.47 -29.84
C LEU A 478 27.82 18.13 -29.87
N GLY A 479 27.70 17.37 -30.95
CA GLY A 479 28.41 16.10 -31.09
C GLY A 479 29.94 16.26 -31.02
N GLN A 480 30.49 17.34 -31.59
CA GLN A 480 31.93 17.65 -31.50
C GLN A 480 32.38 17.94 -30.06
N LYS A 481 31.61 18.74 -29.30
CA LYS A 481 31.94 19.06 -27.89
C LYS A 481 31.85 17.83 -26.98
N ILE A 482 30.88 16.94 -27.21
CA ILE A 482 30.79 15.67 -26.48
C ILE A 482 31.98 14.78 -26.84
N ALA A 483 32.29 14.61 -28.13
CA ALA A 483 33.38 13.75 -28.59
C ALA A 483 34.76 14.23 -28.12
N SER A 484 35.02 15.54 -28.14
CA SER A 484 36.31 16.09 -27.69
C SER A 484 36.58 15.85 -26.21
N ARG A 485 35.53 15.83 -25.39
CA ARG A 485 35.60 15.54 -23.95
C ARG A 485 35.76 14.04 -23.64
N LEU A 486 35.39 13.16 -24.58
CA LEU A 486 35.41 11.71 -24.40
C LEU A 486 36.61 10.97 -25.02
N ASN A 487 37.49 11.66 -25.78
CA ASN A 487 38.73 11.09 -26.37
C ASN A 487 38.56 9.68 -27.05
N ARG A 488 38.11 9.61 -28.33
CA ARG A 488 38.51 8.62 -29.41
C ARG A 488 37.43 7.75 -30.15
N ARG A 489 37.91 6.67 -30.86
CA ARG A 489 37.61 6.06 -32.21
C ARG A 489 37.17 4.56 -32.20
N PRO A 490 36.47 4.02 -33.24
CA PRO A 490 35.57 2.84 -33.14
C PRO A 490 35.98 1.45 -33.65
N SER A 491 35.31 0.41 -33.12
CA SER A 491 35.16 -0.97 -33.66
C SER A 491 33.90 -1.70 -33.11
N SER A 492 33.46 -2.76 -33.81
CA SER A 492 32.06 -3.27 -33.95
C SER A 492 31.65 -4.57 -33.21
N ALA A 493 30.32 -4.78 -33.17
CA ALA A 493 29.45 -5.72 -32.45
C ALA A 493 29.48 -7.24 -32.74
N PHE A 494 28.78 -7.96 -31.84
CA PHE A 494 28.46 -9.38 -31.80
C PHE A 494 27.01 -9.71 -32.24
N ASN A 495 26.80 -10.96 -32.70
CA ASN A 495 25.51 -11.54 -33.10
C ASN A 495 24.65 -12.02 -31.91
N SER A 496 23.32 -11.94 -32.03
CA SER A 496 22.33 -12.35 -31.00
C SER A 496 21.24 -13.28 -31.57
N PRO A 497 20.66 -14.20 -30.77
CA PRO A 497 19.59 -15.13 -31.18
C PRO A 497 18.18 -14.48 -31.32
N PHE A 498 17.21 -15.21 -31.90
CA PHE A 498 15.84 -14.72 -32.18
C PHE A 498 14.86 -14.88 -31.00
N TRP A 499 13.85 -14.01 -30.90
CA TRP A 499 12.86 -13.95 -29.81
C TRP A 499 11.64 -14.88 -30.02
N THR A 500 10.92 -15.23 -28.95
CA THR A 500 9.65 -15.99 -28.99
C THR A 500 8.56 -15.36 -28.10
N THR A 501 7.27 -15.69 -28.33
CA THR A 501 6.14 -15.34 -27.46
C THR A 501 6.14 -16.20 -26.19
N ASN A 502 5.27 -15.90 -25.21
CA ASN A 502 5.09 -16.72 -24.00
C ASN A 502 4.65 -18.16 -24.30
N ALA A 503 3.97 -18.39 -25.44
CA ALA A 503 3.59 -19.73 -25.91
C ALA A 503 4.69 -20.38 -26.80
N GLY A 504 5.85 -19.76 -26.94
CA GLY A 504 7.02 -20.29 -27.66
C GLY A 504 7.06 -20.03 -29.17
N ALA A 505 6.13 -19.25 -29.73
CA ALA A 505 6.13 -18.95 -31.17
C ALA A 505 7.20 -17.89 -31.53
N PRO A 506 7.99 -18.03 -32.61
CA PRO A 506 8.99 -17.03 -33.01
C PRO A 506 8.39 -15.63 -33.25
N VAL A 507 9.08 -14.59 -32.76
CA VAL A 507 8.71 -13.18 -32.93
C VAL A 507 9.63 -12.55 -33.96
N TRP A 508 9.12 -12.37 -35.18
CA TRP A 508 9.88 -11.79 -36.30
C TRP A 508 10.02 -10.25 -36.20
N ASN A 509 9.09 -9.57 -35.50
CA ASN A 509 9.14 -8.13 -35.25
C ASN A 509 8.62 -7.82 -33.84
N ASN A 510 9.55 -7.44 -32.96
CA ASN A 510 9.30 -6.97 -31.59
C ASN A 510 9.42 -5.43 -31.47
N ASN A 511 9.54 -4.73 -32.60
CA ASN A 511 9.85 -3.31 -32.65
C ASN A 511 8.65 -2.43 -33.03
N SER A 512 7.60 -3.01 -33.61
CA SER A 512 6.43 -2.25 -34.06
C SER A 512 5.13 -2.97 -33.70
N SER A 513 4.12 -2.18 -33.33
CA SER A 513 2.73 -2.64 -33.22
C SER A 513 2.11 -2.88 -34.60
N LEU A 514 1.13 -3.79 -34.68
CA LEU A 514 0.35 -4.05 -35.90
C LEU A 514 -0.70 -2.96 -36.08
N THR A 515 -0.66 -2.26 -37.22
CA THR A 515 -1.55 -1.13 -37.55
C THR A 515 -2.28 -1.35 -38.88
N ALA A 516 -3.38 -0.62 -39.11
CA ALA A 516 -4.03 -0.52 -40.43
C ALA A 516 -3.27 0.48 -41.33
N GLY A 517 -2.23 0.00 -42.02
CA GLY A 517 -1.26 0.83 -42.73
C GLY A 517 -0.28 1.49 -41.77
N SER A 518 0.77 2.13 -42.32
CA SER A 518 1.83 2.74 -41.50
C SER A 518 1.39 3.88 -40.58
N ARG A 519 0.25 4.52 -40.88
CA ARG A 519 -0.31 5.67 -40.15
C ARG A 519 -1.70 5.43 -39.54
N GLY A 520 -2.27 4.23 -39.66
CA GLY A 520 -3.58 3.91 -39.08
C GLY A 520 -3.52 3.41 -37.63
N PRO A 521 -4.69 3.17 -37.02
CA PRO A 521 -4.79 2.75 -35.63
C PRO A 521 -4.15 1.37 -35.38
N VAL A 522 -3.71 1.15 -34.14
CA VAL A 522 -3.23 -0.14 -33.65
C VAL A 522 -4.39 -1.13 -33.58
N LEU A 523 -4.15 -2.35 -34.07
CA LEU A 523 -5.18 -3.39 -34.13
C LEU A 523 -5.22 -4.22 -32.85
N LEU A 524 -6.42 -4.43 -32.30
CA LEU A 524 -6.63 -5.25 -31.10
C LEU A 524 -6.13 -6.70 -31.27
N GLU A 525 -6.03 -7.19 -32.50
CA GLU A 525 -5.52 -8.52 -32.82
C GLU A 525 -3.99 -8.66 -32.80
N ASP A 526 -3.23 -7.62 -32.42
CA ASP A 526 -1.80 -7.77 -32.10
C ASP A 526 -1.59 -8.50 -30.75
N TYR A 527 -1.84 -9.81 -30.75
CA TYR A 527 -1.77 -10.65 -29.57
C TYR A 527 -0.44 -10.52 -28.80
N HIS A 528 0.69 -10.44 -29.51
CA HIS A 528 2.01 -10.28 -28.87
C HIS A 528 2.13 -8.95 -28.11
N MET A 529 1.62 -7.85 -28.68
CA MET A 529 1.57 -6.55 -28.00
C MET A 529 0.72 -6.62 -26.74
N VAL A 530 -0.49 -7.19 -26.84
CA VAL A 530 -1.45 -7.30 -25.74
C VAL A 530 -0.85 -8.11 -24.59
N GLU A 531 -0.26 -9.28 -24.88
CA GLU A 531 0.39 -10.12 -23.87
C GLU A 531 1.59 -9.43 -23.22
N LYS A 532 2.43 -8.75 -24.01
CA LYS A 532 3.60 -8.04 -23.49
C LYS A 532 3.20 -6.93 -22.51
N LEU A 533 2.19 -6.12 -22.86
CA LEU A 533 1.66 -5.06 -21.99
C LEU A 533 0.97 -5.65 -20.76
N ALA A 534 0.13 -6.68 -20.93
CA ALA A 534 -0.60 -7.30 -19.84
C ALA A 534 0.33 -7.95 -18.80
N ASN A 535 1.45 -8.56 -19.23
CA ASN A 535 2.45 -9.09 -18.29
C ASN A 535 3.15 -7.97 -17.54
N PHE A 536 3.62 -6.93 -18.25
CA PHE A 536 4.25 -5.76 -17.63
C PHE A 536 3.34 -5.10 -16.58
N ASP A 537 2.05 -4.97 -16.89
CA ASP A 537 1.03 -4.39 -16.01
C ASP A 537 0.81 -5.20 -14.71
N ARG A 538 1.30 -6.45 -14.65
CA ARG A 538 1.17 -7.41 -13.54
C ARG A 538 2.49 -7.78 -12.85
N GLU A 539 3.61 -7.15 -13.21
CA GLU A 539 4.93 -7.47 -12.63
C GLU A 539 5.08 -7.09 -11.15
N ARG A 540 4.14 -6.31 -10.58
CA ARG A 540 4.19 -5.84 -9.18
C ARG A 540 3.35 -6.72 -8.26
N ILE A 541 4.00 -7.20 -7.19
CA ILE A 541 3.35 -7.78 -6.01
C ILE A 541 3.10 -6.70 -4.94
N PRO A 542 2.19 -6.93 -3.98
CA PRO A 542 2.04 -6.06 -2.82
C PRO A 542 3.38 -5.86 -2.08
N GLU A 543 3.65 -4.60 -1.75
CA GLU A 543 4.82 -4.21 -0.95
C GLU A 543 4.74 -4.77 0.48
N ARG A 544 5.89 -4.90 1.17
CA ARG A 544 5.89 -5.19 2.61
C ARG A 544 5.39 -3.98 3.39
N VAL A 545 4.56 -4.19 4.43
CA VAL A 545 4.08 -3.10 5.30
C VAL A 545 5.24 -2.39 6.00
N VAL A 546 6.21 -3.19 6.46
CA VAL A 546 7.50 -2.77 7.05
C VAL A 546 8.65 -3.51 6.36
N HIS A 547 9.86 -3.01 6.45
CA HIS A 547 11.05 -3.60 5.82
C HIS A 547 10.98 -3.66 4.28
N ALA A 548 10.26 -2.72 3.65
CA ALA A 548 10.10 -2.66 2.21
C ALA A 548 11.43 -2.42 1.49
N ARG A 549 12.23 -1.46 1.96
CA ARG A 549 13.57 -1.17 1.42
C ARG A 549 14.64 -2.07 2.05
N GLY A 550 15.35 -2.84 1.23
CA GLY A 550 16.44 -3.70 1.69
C GLY A 550 17.05 -4.58 0.60
N ALA A 551 18.20 -5.18 0.91
CA ALA A 551 18.99 -6.03 0.00
C ALA A 551 19.35 -7.38 0.63
N SER A 552 19.57 -8.39 -0.22
CA SER A 552 19.89 -9.75 0.20
C SER A 552 21.20 -10.25 -0.41
N ALA A 553 21.89 -11.12 0.31
CA ALA A 553 23.08 -11.82 -0.16
C ALA A 553 23.14 -13.25 0.39
N LYS A 554 23.78 -14.14 -0.38
CA LYS A 554 23.90 -15.57 -0.11
C LYS A 554 25.29 -15.88 0.44
N GLY A 555 25.37 -16.94 1.22
CA GLY A 555 26.61 -17.33 1.88
C GLY A 555 26.51 -18.66 2.60
N PHE A 556 27.37 -18.82 3.61
CA PHE A 556 27.33 -19.95 4.52
C PHE A 556 27.53 -19.48 5.97
N PHE A 557 26.95 -20.24 6.89
CA PHE A 557 27.28 -20.21 8.30
C PHE A 557 28.13 -21.43 8.65
N GLU A 558 29.22 -21.21 9.37
CA GLU A 558 30.12 -22.25 9.85
C GLU A 558 30.15 -22.23 11.38
N VAL A 559 29.87 -23.38 12.00
CA VAL A 559 30.03 -23.57 13.43
C VAL A 559 31.52 -23.56 13.77
N THR A 560 31.95 -22.76 14.73
CA THR A 560 33.36 -22.68 15.15
C THR A 560 33.60 -23.20 16.55
N HIS A 561 32.55 -23.31 17.37
CA HIS A 561 32.61 -23.77 18.76
C HIS A 561 31.55 -24.84 19.02
N ASP A 562 31.84 -25.79 19.89
CA ASP A 562 30.89 -26.85 20.25
C ASP A 562 29.81 -26.32 21.21
N VAL A 563 28.56 -26.28 20.73
CA VAL A 563 27.38 -25.86 21.48
C VAL A 563 26.35 -26.99 21.65
N SER A 564 26.74 -28.23 21.38
CA SER A 564 25.86 -29.42 21.44
C SER A 564 25.27 -29.69 22.83
N HIS A 565 25.90 -29.16 23.88
CA HIS A 565 25.41 -29.20 25.25
C HIS A 565 24.23 -28.24 25.50
N LEU A 566 24.01 -27.25 24.63
CA LEU A 566 22.94 -26.25 24.73
C LEU A 566 21.73 -26.60 23.86
N THR A 567 21.95 -27.20 22.69
CA THR A 567 20.90 -27.48 21.72
C THR A 567 21.12 -28.78 20.96
N CYS A 568 20.04 -29.44 20.56
CA CYS A 568 20.06 -30.58 19.65
C CYS A 568 19.90 -30.23 18.16
N ALA A 569 19.89 -28.94 17.79
CA ALA A 569 19.74 -28.50 16.39
C ALA A 569 20.87 -29.03 15.49
N ASP A 570 20.52 -29.75 14.40
CA ASP A 570 21.48 -30.48 13.57
C ASP A 570 22.55 -29.58 12.94
N PHE A 571 22.19 -28.35 12.56
CA PHE A 571 23.13 -27.41 11.94
C PHE A 571 24.19 -26.85 12.91
N LEU A 572 24.01 -27.06 14.22
CA LEU A 572 24.93 -26.66 15.30
C LEU A 572 25.69 -27.85 15.93
N ARG A 573 25.56 -29.06 15.36
CA ARG A 573 26.01 -30.31 16.00
C ARG A 573 27.50 -30.43 16.30
N ALA A 574 28.37 -29.75 15.55
CA ALA A 574 29.82 -29.81 15.72
C ALA A 574 30.53 -28.64 15.00
N PRO A 575 31.71 -28.21 15.49
CA PRO A 575 32.58 -27.30 14.75
C PRO A 575 32.91 -27.81 13.34
N GLY A 576 33.02 -26.89 12.38
CA GLY A 576 33.27 -27.15 10.96
C GLY A 576 32.01 -27.48 10.14
N VAL A 577 30.84 -27.63 10.76
CA VAL A 577 29.58 -27.81 10.03
C VAL A 577 29.23 -26.51 9.30
N GLN A 578 29.15 -26.59 7.98
CA GLN A 578 28.73 -25.49 7.11
C GLN A 578 27.27 -25.65 6.69
N THR A 579 26.51 -24.57 6.85
CA THR A 579 25.09 -24.49 6.51
C THR A 579 24.89 -23.35 5.51
N PRO A 580 24.32 -23.59 4.33
CA PRO A 580 23.99 -22.50 3.41
C PRO A 580 23.04 -21.50 4.05
N VAL A 581 23.26 -20.21 3.79
CA VAL A 581 22.39 -19.15 4.30
C VAL A 581 22.05 -18.12 3.22
N ILE A 582 20.93 -17.45 3.42
CA ILE A 582 20.63 -16.16 2.79
C ILE A 582 20.34 -15.14 3.89
N ALA A 583 20.97 -13.97 3.81
CA ALA A 583 20.71 -12.87 4.72
C ALA A 583 20.03 -11.72 3.98
N ARG A 584 19.15 -11.00 4.67
CA ARG A 584 18.52 -9.77 4.19
C ARG A 584 18.66 -8.66 5.22
N PHE A 585 19.06 -7.50 4.73
CA PHE A 585 19.18 -6.26 5.48
C PHE A 585 18.17 -5.25 4.98
N SER A 586 17.62 -4.40 5.85
CA SER A 586 16.55 -3.46 5.45
C SER A 586 16.43 -2.27 6.39
N THR A 587 15.86 -1.16 5.95
CA THR A 587 15.22 -0.20 6.87
C THR A 587 13.90 -0.80 7.40
N VAL A 588 13.20 -0.17 8.34
CA VAL A 588 11.94 -0.71 8.91
C VAL A 588 10.72 0.06 8.44
N ILE A 589 10.74 1.39 8.55
CA ILE A 589 9.53 2.22 8.45
C ILE A 589 9.20 2.64 7.03
N ASN A 590 10.20 3.07 6.27
CA ASN A 590 9.97 3.74 4.98
C ASN A 590 9.67 2.75 3.83
N GLU A 591 8.99 3.27 2.81
CA GLU A 591 8.62 2.54 1.60
C GLU A 591 9.84 2.19 0.74
N ARG A 592 9.65 1.26 -0.21
CA ARG A 592 10.64 0.91 -1.21
C ARG A 592 11.04 2.17 -1.99
N GLY A 593 12.34 2.30 -2.24
CA GLY A 593 12.95 3.46 -2.90
C GLY A 593 13.39 4.57 -1.95
N SER A 594 13.00 4.55 -0.68
CA SER A 594 13.46 5.55 0.30
C SER A 594 14.98 5.52 0.50
N PRO A 595 15.64 6.66 0.76
CA PRO A 595 17.06 6.69 1.08
C PRO A 595 17.44 5.75 2.25
N GLU A 596 18.48 4.95 2.06
CA GLU A 596 19.02 4.03 3.08
C GLU A 596 19.75 4.76 4.22
N THR A 597 19.92 6.07 4.10
CA THR A 597 20.50 6.96 5.11
C THR A 597 19.49 7.50 6.12
N ILE A 598 18.18 7.24 5.94
CA ILE A 598 17.17 7.70 6.89
C ILE A 598 17.40 7.04 8.27
N ARG A 599 17.30 7.84 9.33
CA ARG A 599 17.39 7.38 10.73
C ARG A 599 16.24 6.43 11.05
N ASP A 600 16.57 5.16 11.24
CA ASP A 600 15.61 4.07 11.40
C ASP A 600 16.37 2.84 11.95
N PRO A 601 15.79 1.94 12.75
CA PRO A 601 16.37 0.61 12.90
C PRO A 601 16.68 -0.03 11.54
N ARG A 602 17.61 -0.99 11.52
CA ARG A 602 17.87 -1.84 10.38
C ARG A 602 17.46 -3.27 10.68
N GLY A 603 16.58 -3.85 9.87
CA GLY A 603 16.27 -5.27 9.93
C GLY A 603 17.50 -6.09 9.54
N PHE A 604 17.75 -7.17 10.28
CA PHE A 604 18.84 -8.13 10.09
C PHE A 604 18.25 -9.53 10.18
N ALA A 605 17.97 -10.16 9.04
CA ALA A 605 17.33 -11.47 8.99
C ALA A 605 18.22 -12.48 8.26
N VAL A 606 18.36 -13.69 8.83
CA VAL A 606 19.16 -14.78 8.26
C VAL A 606 18.33 -16.06 8.21
N LYS A 607 18.30 -16.71 7.04
CA LYS A 607 17.63 -18.00 6.82
C LYS A 607 18.70 -19.06 6.62
N PHE A 608 18.63 -20.11 7.42
CA PHE A 608 19.51 -21.27 7.38
C PHE A 608 18.82 -22.41 6.65
N TYR A 609 19.43 -22.91 5.59
CA TYR A 609 18.93 -24.08 4.87
C TYR A 609 19.54 -25.34 5.48
N THR A 610 18.90 -25.87 6.52
CA THR A 610 19.40 -27.01 7.27
C THR A 610 18.95 -28.34 6.65
N ARG A 611 19.43 -29.46 7.21
CA ARG A 611 18.94 -30.80 6.85
C ARG A 611 17.54 -31.09 7.39
N GLU A 612 17.13 -30.41 8.45
CA GLU A 612 15.87 -30.64 9.18
C GLU A 612 14.77 -29.64 8.77
N GLY A 613 15.02 -28.82 7.75
CA GLY A 613 14.13 -27.74 7.32
C GLY A 613 14.85 -26.39 7.32
N ASN A 614 14.08 -25.30 7.23
CA ASN A 614 14.64 -23.96 7.33
C ASN A 614 14.56 -23.46 8.77
N PHE A 615 15.54 -22.67 9.18
CA PHE A 615 15.48 -21.87 10.41
C PHE A 615 15.64 -20.40 10.03
N ASP A 616 14.75 -19.54 10.53
CA ASP A 616 14.78 -18.09 10.29
C ASP A 616 15.10 -17.34 11.58
N LEU A 617 16.28 -16.73 11.64
CA LEU A 617 16.66 -15.81 12.70
C LEU A 617 16.36 -14.38 12.25
N VAL A 618 15.28 -13.80 12.77
CA VAL A 618 14.76 -12.49 12.34
C VAL A 618 14.99 -11.43 13.42
N GLY A 619 15.85 -10.47 13.11
CA GLY A 619 16.35 -9.50 14.08
C GLY A 619 16.47 -8.08 13.56
N ASN A 620 17.15 -7.23 14.34
CA ASN A 620 17.51 -5.86 14.02
C ASN A 620 19.00 -5.60 14.29
N ASN A 621 19.54 -4.47 13.82
CA ASN A 621 20.89 -4.03 14.13
C ASN A 621 21.07 -3.50 15.56
N VAL A 622 20.00 -3.44 16.34
CA VAL A 622 19.99 -3.00 17.75
C VAL A 622 19.32 -4.08 18.61
N PRO A 623 19.73 -4.25 19.88
CA PRO A 623 19.39 -5.43 20.68
C PRO A 623 18.00 -5.39 21.33
N VAL A 624 17.26 -4.29 21.18
CA VAL A 624 15.95 -4.07 21.81
C VAL A 624 14.91 -3.61 20.80
N PHE A 625 13.63 -3.66 21.19
CA PHE A 625 12.51 -3.14 20.41
C PHE A 625 11.75 -2.02 21.12
N PHE A 626 10.88 -1.31 20.39
CA PHE A 626 10.08 -0.19 20.92
C PHE A 626 8.97 -0.64 21.87
N ILE A 627 8.36 -1.79 21.59
CA ILE A 627 7.19 -2.30 22.31
C ILE A 627 7.43 -3.75 22.74
N ARG A 628 6.84 -4.12 23.87
CA ARG A 628 6.92 -5.47 24.43
C ARG A 628 5.74 -6.39 24.11
N ASP A 629 4.62 -5.83 23.66
CA ASP A 629 3.41 -6.57 23.32
C ASP A 629 3.01 -6.24 21.88
N GLY A 630 2.82 -7.27 21.05
CA GLY A 630 2.56 -7.13 19.62
C GLY A 630 1.21 -6.49 19.28
N ILE A 631 0.25 -6.42 20.21
CA ILE A 631 -1.05 -5.75 19.98
C ILE A 631 -0.90 -4.25 19.65
N LYS A 632 0.18 -3.61 20.13
CA LYS A 632 0.50 -2.20 19.90
C LYS A 632 1.23 -1.97 18.57
N PHE A 633 1.64 -3.04 17.87
CA PHE A 633 2.48 -2.93 16.67
C PHE A 633 1.83 -2.12 15.55
N PRO A 634 0.54 -2.33 15.19
CA PRO A 634 -0.11 -1.52 14.17
C PRO A 634 -0.12 -0.03 14.52
N ASP A 635 -0.46 0.31 15.78
CA ASP A 635 -0.54 1.70 16.25
C ASP A 635 0.82 2.40 16.20
N MET A 636 1.88 1.69 16.64
CA MET A 636 3.26 2.17 16.58
C MET A 636 3.70 2.42 15.13
N ILE A 637 3.48 1.46 14.23
CA ILE A 637 3.87 1.63 12.81
C ILE A 637 3.09 2.77 12.16
N HIS A 638 1.79 2.93 12.46
CA HIS A 638 1.00 4.05 11.97
C HIS A 638 1.54 5.40 12.46
N ALA A 639 1.98 5.49 13.72
CA ALA A 639 2.58 6.70 14.29
C ALA A 639 3.94 7.05 13.64
N LEU A 640 4.74 6.04 13.29
CA LEU A 640 6.07 6.21 12.68
C LEU A 640 6.02 6.49 11.17
N LYS A 641 4.99 6.01 10.47
CA LYS A 641 4.82 6.21 9.03
C LYS A 641 4.33 7.62 8.67
N PRO A 642 4.38 8.00 7.37
CA PRO A 642 3.81 9.26 6.92
C PRO A 642 2.33 9.44 7.32
N ALA A 643 1.94 10.68 7.63
CA ALA A 643 0.58 10.99 8.06
C ALA A 643 -0.45 10.64 6.97
N PRO A 644 -1.61 10.05 7.31
CA PRO A 644 -2.58 9.55 6.33
C PRO A 644 -3.19 10.64 5.45
N LYS A 645 -3.04 11.92 5.82
CA LYS A 645 -3.57 13.07 5.07
C LYS A 645 -2.52 13.71 4.16
N SER A 646 -1.37 14.10 4.70
CA SER A 646 -0.29 14.76 3.95
C SER A 646 0.68 13.80 3.28
N ASN A 647 0.76 12.55 3.75
CA ASN A 647 1.78 11.58 3.39
C ASN A 647 3.21 12.12 3.57
N VAL A 648 3.39 12.96 4.58
CA VAL A 648 4.68 13.43 5.07
C VAL A 648 4.96 12.76 6.42
N GLN A 649 6.19 12.31 6.64
CA GLN A 649 6.62 11.79 7.93
C GLN A 649 6.87 12.96 8.88
N GLU A 650 6.23 12.92 10.04
CA GLU A 650 6.14 14.06 10.94
C GLU A 650 6.57 13.64 12.36
N PRO A 651 7.62 14.27 12.95
CA PRO A 651 8.17 13.83 14.23
C PRO A 651 7.18 13.85 15.40
N TRP A 652 6.22 14.79 15.43
CA TRP A 652 5.26 14.91 16.54
C TRP A 652 4.39 13.66 16.72
N ARG A 653 4.05 12.93 15.65
CA ARG A 653 3.23 11.70 15.73
C ARG A 653 3.96 10.58 16.47
N MET A 654 5.26 10.47 16.21
CA MET A 654 6.15 9.54 16.88
C MET A 654 6.24 9.87 18.37
N VAL A 655 6.51 11.14 18.71
CA VAL A 655 6.63 11.59 20.10
C VAL A 655 5.33 11.44 20.87
N ASP A 656 4.20 11.78 20.25
CA ASP A 656 2.86 11.62 20.84
C ASP A 656 2.63 10.17 21.26
N PHE A 657 2.79 9.21 20.33
CA PHE A 657 2.66 7.79 20.66
C PHE A 657 3.63 7.35 21.77
N PHE A 658 4.91 7.69 21.65
CA PHE A 658 5.92 7.29 22.63
C PHE A 658 5.73 7.91 24.01
N SER A 659 5.07 9.06 24.12
CA SER A 659 4.74 9.68 25.42
C SER A 659 3.78 8.84 26.27
N TYR A 660 2.96 7.99 25.63
CA TYR A 660 2.06 7.04 26.30
C TYR A 660 2.69 5.67 26.56
N HIS A 661 3.91 5.44 26.08
CA HIS A 661 4.57 4.12 26.09
C HIS A 661 6.01 4.21 26.62
N PRO A 662 6.21 4.37 27.94
CA PRO A 662 7.54 4.55 28.54
C PRO A 662 8.51 3.39 28.25
N GLU A 663 8.00 2.20 27.90
CA GLU A 663 8.82 1.05 27.50
C GLU A 663 9.70 1.31 26.25
N CYS A 664 9.32 2.27 25.40
CA CYS A 664 10.07 2.59 24.17
C CYS A 664 11.37 3.35 24.43
N LEU A 665 11.54 3.94 25.61
CA LEU A 665 12.62 4.89 25.91
C LEU A 665 14.00 4.28 25.65
N HIS A 666 14.19 3.00 25.97
CA HIS A 666 15.45 2.31 25.71
C HIS A 666 15.78 2.25 24.22
N MET A 667 14.81 1.86 23.38
CA MET A 667 14.99 1.85 21.92
C MET A 667 15.30 3.25 21.37
N LEU A 668 14.66 4.31 21.90
CA LEU A 668 14.94 5.69 21.48
C LEU A 668 16.40 6.09 21.73
N THR A 669 17.03 5.59 22.80
CA THR A 669 18.47 5.80 23.04
C THR A 669 19.39 5.06 22.06
N PHE A 670 18.89 4.09 21.28
CA PHE A 670 19.64 3.47 20.18
C PHE A 670 19.40 4.18 18.85
N ILE A 671 18.17 4.64 18.59
CA ILE A 671 17.79 5.22 17.30
C ILE A 671 18.23 6.67 17.16
N PHE A 672 18.17 7.47 18.24
CA PHE A 672 18.68 8.85 18.25
C PHE A 672 20.16 8.95 18.60
N ASP A 673 20.83 7.81 18.73
CA ASP A 673 22.27 7.64 18.77
C ASP A 673 22.81 7.43 17.33
N ASP A 674 24.13 7.47 17.13
CA ASP A 674 24.73 7.31 15.81
C ASP A 674 24.42 5.93 15.19
N LEU A 675 24.12 4.91 16.02
CA LEU A 675 23.64 3.58 15.60
C LEU A 675 22.32 3.58 14.81
N GLY A 676 21.55 4.66 14.86
CA GLY A 676 20.33 4.81 14.06
C GLY A 676 20.58 5.07 12.57
N ILE A 677 21.84 5.34 12.17
CA ILE A 677 22.25 5.51 10.77
C ILE A 677 23.54 4.73 10.50
N PRO A 678 23.48 3.39 10.36
CA PRO A 678 24.65 2.61 9.97
C PRO A 678 25.24 3.10 8.64
N GLN A 679 26.57 3.04 8.52
CA GLN A 679 27.28 3.48 7.32
C GLN A 679 26.86 2.66 6.10
N ASP A 680 26.78 1.34 6.26
CA ASP A 680 26.39 0.36 5.26
C ASP A 680 25.96 -0.93 6.00
N TYR A 681 25.53 -1.95 5.26
CA TYR A 681 25.04 -3.18 5.87
C TYR A 681 26.13 -4.06 6.48
N ARG A 682 27.39 -3.98 6.02
CA ARG A 682 28.47 -4.85 6.51
C ARG A 682 29.08 -4.39 7.82
N HIS A 683 28.99 -3.09 8.14
CA HIS A 683 29.50 -2.52 9.39
C HIS A 683 28.44 -2.38 10.49
N MET A 684 27.37 -3.17 10.47
CA MET A 684 26.38 -3.18 11.56
C MET A 684 26.34 -4.53 12.28
N GLU A 685 26.02 -4.47 13.57
CA GLU A 685 25.64 -5.65 14.35
C GLU A 685 24.27 -6.18 13.94
N GLY A 686 23.91 -7.36 14.43
CA GLY A 686 22.59 -7.96 14.27
C GLY A 686 22.18 -8.68 15.54
N PHE A 687 20.91 -8.63 15.90
CA PHE A 687 20.41 -9.19 17.15
C PHE A 687 19.09 -9.91 16.90
N GLY A 688 18.99 -11.17 17.32
CA GLY A 688 17.71 -11.85 17.49
C GLY A 688 16.98 -11.19 18.66
N VAL A 689 16.21 -10.14 18.38
CA VAL A 689 15.64 -9.23 19.40
C VAL A 689 14.77 -9.97 20.43
N ASN A 690 14.11 -11.04 20.00
CA ASN A 690 13.31 -11.91 20.87
C ASN A 690 14.16 -12.93 21.62
N THR A 691 13.68 -13.31 22.80
CA THR A 691 14.21 -14.46 23.54
C THR A 691 13.63 -15.75 22.96
N PHE A 692 14.49 -16.69 22.56
CA PHE A 692 14.08 -18.05 22.15
C PHE A 692 14.41 -19.05 23.27
N MET A 693 14.09 -20.32 23.06
CA MET A 693 14.47 -21.41 23.94
C MET A 693 15.29 -22.45 23.17
N LEU A 694 16.45 -22.82 23.70
CA LEU A 694 17.23 -23.98 23.23
C LEU A 694 16.87 -25.19 24.08
N ILE A 695 16.86 -26.38 23.48
CA ILE A 695 16.77 -27.64 24.21
C ILE A 695 17.84 -28.62 23.70
N ASN A 696 18.56 -29.24 24.62
CA ASN A 696 19.59 -30.21 24.28
C ASN A 696 19.03 -31.64 24.20
N LYS A 697 19.88 -32.61 23.83
CA LYS A 697 19.49 -34.03 23.72
C LYS A 697 19.02 -34.66 25.04
N ALA A 698 19.42 -34.09 26.19
CA ALA A 698 18.98 -34.54 27.51
C ALA A 698 17.63 -33.92 27.94
N GLY A 699 17.05 -33.04 27.12
CA GLY A 699 15.79 -32.35 27.42
C GLY A 699 15.95 -31.13 28.33
N LYS A 700 17.17 -30.65 28.61
CA LYS A 700 17.37 -29.41 29.37
C LYS A 700 17.08 -28.21 28.47
N SER A 701 16.19 -27.34 28.93
CA SER A 701 15.82 -26.09 28.26
C SER A 701 16.60 -24.89 28.80
N LEU A 702 16.97 -23.97 27.93
CA LEU A 702 17.61 -22.69 28.26
C LEU A 702 17.00 -21.56 27.43
N TYR A 703 16.75 -20.40 28.01
CA TYR A 703 16.46 -19.20 27.22
C TYR A 703 17.72 -18.73 26.49
N VAL A 704 17.56 -18.17 25.30
CA VAL A 704 18.68 -17.70 24.46
C VAL A 704 18.39 -16.37 23.76
N LYS A 705 19.41 -15.51 23.68
CA LYS A 705 19.47 -14.36 22.77
C LYS A 705 20.65 -14.51 21.80
N PHE A 706 20.47 -14.12 20.53
CA PHE A 706 21.45 -14.26 19.46
C PHE A 706 22.07 -12.92 19.07
N HIS A 707 23.40 -12.87 18.91
CA HIS A 707 24.16 -11.65 18.67
C HIS A 707 25.16 -11.85 17.51
N TRP A 708 25.02 -11.08 16.44
CA TRP A 708 25.94 -11.01 15.31
C TRP A 708 26.87 -9.82 15.46
N LYS A 709 28.19 -10.07 15.47
CA LYS A 709 29.21 -9.03 15.51
C LYS A 709 29.98 -8.97 14.18
N PRO A 710 30.01 -7.83 13.47
CA PRO A 710 30.74 -7.72 12.21
C PRO A 710 32.24 -7.79 12.46
N THR A 711 32.97 -8.54 11.64
CA THR A 711 34.44 -8.65 11.79
C THR A 711 35.18 -7.40 11.35
N CYS A 712 34.58 -6.59 10.48
CA CYS A 712 35.10 -5.30 10.02
C CYS A 712 34.81 -4.14 10.99
N GLY A 713 34.20 -4.41 12.15
CA GLY A 713 33.82 -3.42 13.14
C GLY A 713 32.57 -2.62 12.79
N VAL A 714 32.06 -1.86 13.76
CA VAL A 714 30.84 -1.06 13.62
C VAL A 714 31.16 0.35 13.12
N LYS A 715 30.43 0.83 12.11
CA LYS A 715 30.56 2.20 11.55
C LYS A 715 29.19 2.81 11.27
N ASN A 716 29.07 4.10 11.56
CA ASN A 716 27.83 4.86 11.43
C ASN A 716 28.08 6.22 10.76
N LEU A 717 27.05 6.81 10.18
CA LEU A 717 27.08 8.16 9.61
C LEU A 717 26.65 9.20 10.65
N LEU A 718 27.27 10.38 10.56
CA LEU A 718 26.71 11.59 11.15
C LEU A 718 25.59 12.15 10.26
N ASP A 719 24.72 12.99 10.83
CA ASP A 719 23.53 13.51 10.16
C ASP A 719 23.87 14.25 8.84
N GLU A 720 24.93 15.07 8.83
CA GLU A 720 25.37 15.78 7.62
C GLU A 720 25.86 14.84 6.50
N GLN A 721 26.58 13.78 6.88
CA GLN A 721 27.05 12.76 5.93
C GLN A 721 25.86 11.98 5.36
N ALA A 722 24.89 11.64 6.21
CA ALA A 722 23.68 10.94 5.83
C ALA A 722 22.84 11.74 4.81
N PHE A 723 22.73 13.06 4.98
CA PHE A 723 22.05 13.93 4.01
C PHE A 723 22.77 13.97 2.67
N GLN A 724 24.09 14.20 2.67
CA GLN A 724 24.86 14.26 1.41
C GLN A 724 24.81 12.93 0.64
N ILE A 725 25.03 11.82 1.34
CA ILE A 725 25.01 10.48 0.72
C ILE A 725 23.60 10.14 0.23
N GLY A 726 22.57 10.38 1.04
CA GLY A 726 21.18 10.06 0.66
C GLY A 726 20.67 10.86 -0.53
N GLY A 727 21.10 12.11 -0.68
CA GLY A 727 20.78 12.96 -1.82
C GLY A 727 21.52 12.56 -3.11
N LEU A 728 22.75 12.06 -2.98
CA LEU A 728 23.56 11.60 -4.12
C LEU A 728 23.17 10.20 -4.58
N ASN A 729 22.99 9.27 -3.64
CA ASN A 729 22.71 7.87 -3.88
C ASN A 729 21.80 7.30 -2.77
N PRO A 730 20.47 7.24 -2.98
CA PRO A 730 19.56 6.68 -2.00
C PRO A 730 19.75 5.16 -1.77
N SER A 731 20.56 4.48 -2.60
CA SER A 731 20.84 3.03 -2.57
C SER A 731 22.26 2.68 -2.14
N HIS A 732 22.91 3.56 -1.37
CA HIS A 732 24.34 3.45 -1.09
C HIS A 732 24.73 2.16 -0.34
N ALA A 733 23.93 1.69 0.61
CA ALA A 733 24.24 0.49 1.40
C ALA A 733 23.97 -0.79 0.61
N THR A 734 22.93 -0.80 -0.24
CA THR A 734 22.70 -1.86 -1.22
C THR A 734 23.84 -1.95 -2.22
N GLN A 735 24.32 -0.81 -2.72
CA GLN A 735 25.45 -0.74 -3.64
C GLN A 735 26.75 -1.23 -2.99
N ASP A 736 27.09 -0.77 -1.78
CA ASP A 736 28.29 -1.22 -1.05
C ASP A 736 28.28 -2.75 -0.84
N LEU A 737 27.14 -3.33 -0.44
CA LEU A 737 27.02 -4.78 -0.26
C LEU A 737 27.28 -5.54 -1.57
N TYR A 738 26.63 -5.11 -2.66
CA TYR A 738 26.74 -5.76 -3.96
C TYR A 738 28.17 -5.67 -4.52
N GLU A 739 28.76 -4.46 -4.51
CA GLU A 739 30.09 -4.20 -5.06
C GLU A 739 31.18 -4.86 -4.23
N SER A 740 31.06 -4.86 -2.89
CA SER A 740 32.01 -5.55 -2.02
C SER A 740 32.07 -7.04 -2.31
N ILE A 741 30.92 -7.70 -2.43
CA ILE A 741 30.87 -9.14 -2.77
C ILE A 741 31.39 -9.38 -4.18
N ALA A 742 31.01 -8.54 -5.16
CA ALA A 742 31.49 -8.67 -6.54
C ALA A 742 33.02 -8.51 -6.64
N ALA A 743 33.62 -7.69 -5.78
CA ALA A 743 35.06 -7.48 -5.70
C ALA A 743 35.81 -8.56 -4.87
N GLY A 744 35.10 -9.54 -4.31
CA GLY A 744 35.69 -10.58 -3.44
C GLY A 744 35.92 -10.15 -1.99
N ASN A 745 35.47 -8.95 -1.60
CA ASN A 745 35.54 -8.42 -0.23
C ASN A 745 34.31 -8.89 0.57
N PHE A 746 34.28 -10.18 0.92
CA PHE A 746 33.11 -10.81 1.53
C PHE A 746 32.84 -10.30 2.96
N PRO A 747 31.63 -9.76 3.23
CA PRO A 747 31.21 -9.42 4.58
C PRO A 747 31.13 -10.65 5.49
N GLU A 748 31.63 -10.51 6.73
CA GLU A 748 31.65 -11.59 7.73
C GLU A 748 31.14 -11.11 9.10
N TRP A 749 30.36 -11.97 9.76
CA TRP A 749 29.88 -11.77 11.13
C TRP A 749 30.16 -12.99 12.00
N LYS A 750 30.49 -12.77 13.27
CA LYS A 750 30.57 -13.82 14.29
C LYS A 750 29.26 -13.91 15.06
N LEU A 751 28.73 -15.12 15.23
CA LEU A 751 27.56 -15.39 16.06
C LEU A 751 27.99 -15.67 17.49
N TYR A 752 27.38 -14.96 18.42
CA TYR A 752 27.43 -15.19 19.86
C TYR A 752 26.02 -15.42 20.40
N ILE A 753 25.93 -16.07 21.55
CA ILE A 753 24.69 -16.25 22.30
C ILE A 753 24.87 -15.86 23.77
N GLN A 754 23.80 -15.38 24.38
CA GLN A 754 23.63 -15.37 25.83
C GLN A 754 22.60 -16.44 26.19
N THR A 755 22.81 -17.17 27.29
CA THR A 755 21.88 -18.22 27.75
C THR A 755 21.48 -17.99 29.19
N MET A 756 20.22 -18.25 29.52
CA MET A 756 19.67 -18.14 30.87
C MET A 756 18.88 -19.42 31.22
N ASP A 757 19.05 -19.92 32.44
CA ASP A 757 18.20 -20.98 32.96
C ASP A 757 16.81 -20.39 33.28
N PRO A 758 15.69 -20.96 32.78
CA PRO A 758 14.36 -20.43 33.06
C PRO A 758 14.07 -20.23 34.55
N ASP A 759 14.64 -21.06 35.43
CA ASP A 759 14.49 -20.92 36.89
C ASP A 759 15.12 -19.63 37.45
N HIS A 760 16.00 -18.97 36.70
CA HIS A 760 16.66 -17.72 37.08
C HIS A 760 15.96 -16.47 36.55
N GLU A 761 14.83 -16.62 35.84
CA GLU A 761 14.13 -15.49 35.22
C GLU A 761 13.72 -14.41 36.25
N ASP A 762 13.44 -14.82 37.49
CA ASP A 762 13.02 -13.92 38.54
C ASP A 762 14.15 -13.20 39.29
N ASN A 763 15.41 -13.50 38.96
CA ASN A 763 16.57 -12.89 39.61
C ASN A 763 16.83 -11.44 39.20
N PHE A 764 16.14 -10.93 38.17
CA PHE A 764 16.33 -9.59 37.64
C PHE A 764 15.21 -8.64 38.09
N ASP A 765 15.53 -7.34 38.14
CA ASP A 765 14.57 -6.25 38.42
C ASP A 765 13.73 -5.87 37.18
N PHE A 766 13.91 -6.59 36.07
CA PHE A 766 13.17 -6.51 34.82
C PHE A 766 12.79 -7.92 34.35
N ASP A 767 11.80 -8.05 33.46
CA ASP A 767 11.44 -9.33 32.84
C ASP A 767 12.43 -9.72 31.72
N PRO A 768 13.15 -10.85 31.80
CA PRO A 768 14.10 -11.27 30.77
C PRO A 768 13.50 -11.60 29.39
N LEU A 769 12.18 -11.82 29.32
CA LEU A 769 11.44 -12.03 28.07
C LEU A 769 10.94 -10.71 27.45
N ASP A 770 11.11 -9.58 28.14
CA ASP A 770 10.81 -8.25 27.60
C ASP A 770 11.87 -7.82 26.57
N VAL A 771 11.47 -7.78 25.30
CA VAL A 771 12.28 -7.32 24.17
C VAL A 771 12.74 -5.86 24.25
N THR A 772 12.21 -5.06 25.16
CA THR A 772 12.68 -3.70 25.42
C THR A 772 13.95 -3.67 26.30
N LYS A 773 14.40 -4.85 26.78
CA LYS A 773 15.54 -5.01 27.70
C LYS A 773 16.72 -5.76 27.09
N THR A 774 17.92 -5.34 27.47
CA THR A 774 19.16 -6.10 27.25
C THR A 774 19.47 -6.98 28.45
N TRP A 775 20.17 -8.09 28.21
CA TRP A 775 20.73 -8.94 29.27
C TRP A 775 22.15 -8.45 29.61
N PRO A 776 22.48 -8.19 30.88
CA PRO A 776 23.81 -7.68 31.27
C PRO A 776 24.91 -8.67 30.89
N GLU A 777 25.87 -8.23 30.05
CA GLU A 777 26.96 -9.09 29.55
C GLU A 777 27.95 -9.52 30.64
N ASP A 778 28.04 -8.80 31.76
CA ASP A 778 28.85 -9.12 32.93
C ASP A 778 28.27 -10.26 33.79
N ILE A 779 26.95 -10.45 33.73
CA ILE A 779 26.24 -11.52 34.44
C ILE A 779 26.00 -12.72 33.51
N LEU A 780 25.60 -12.45 32.26
CA LEU A 780 25.30 -13.43 31.23
C LEU A 780 26.25 -13.22 30.05
N PRO A 781 27.48 -13.78 30.09
CA PRO A 781 28.50 -13.49 29.09
C PRO A 781 28.18 -14.05 27.71
N LEU A 782 28.67 -13.36 26.68
CA LEU A 782 28.58 -13.80 25.29
C LEU A 782 29.42 -15.06 25.05
N GLN A 783 28.78 -16.11 24.58
CA GLN A 783 29.40 -17.39 24.22
C GLN A 783 29.53 -17.47 22.68
N PRO A 784 30.71 -17.73 22.13
CA PRO A 784 30.89 -17.85 20.67
C PRO A 784 30.24 -19.13 20.14
N VAL A 785 29.65 -19.03 18.94
CA VAL A 785 28.98 -20.18 18.26
C VAL A 785 29.63 -20.47 16.91
N GLY A 786 29.69 -19.47 16.03
CA GLY A 786 30.08 -19.66 14.64
C GLY A 786 30.32 -18.36 13.90
N ARG A 787 30.47 -18.43 12.58
CA ARG A 787 30.63 -17.27 11.71
C ARG A 787 29.79 -17.40 10.45
N MET A 788 29.28 -16.28 9.96
CA MET A 788 28.57 -16.17 8.68
C MET A 788 29.44 -15.39 7.70
N VAL A 789 29.64 -15.92 6.49
CA VAL A 789 30.32 -15.24 5.38
C VAL A 789 29.36 -15.13 4.20
N LEU A 790 29.10 -13.90 3.73
CA LEU A 790 28.29 -13.64 2.56
C LEU A 790 29.18 -13.50 1.33
N ASN A 791 29.22 -14.53 0.49
CA ASN A 791 30.17 -14.65 -0.61
C ASN A 791 29.53 -14.67 -2.01
N LYS A 792 28.21 -14.52 -2.10
CA LYS A 792 27.50 -14.52 -3.38
C LYS A 792 26.34 -13.53 -3.39
N ASN A 793 26.33 -12.65 -4.39
CA ASN A 793 25.19 -11.80 -4.68
C ASN A 793 23.99 -12.61 -5.18
N VAL A 794 22.79 -12.06 -5.02
CA VAL A 794 21.60 -12.63 -5.66
C VAL A 794 21.76 -12.64 -7.18
N ASP A 795 21.24 -13.69 -7.81
CA ASP A 795 21.24 -13.85 -9.26
C ASP A 795 20.12 -13.01 -9.89
N ASN A 796 18.98 -12.86 -9.17
CA ASN A 796 17.88 -11.98 -9.52
C ASN A 796 17.28 -11.35 -8.24
N PHE A 797 17.27 -10.02 -8.17
CA PHE A 797 16.79 -9.26 -7.02
C PHE A 797 15.30 -9.48 -6.75
N PHE A 798 14.45 -9.50 -7.76
CA PHE A 798 13.02 -9.76 -7.52
C PHE A 798 12.78 -11.15 -6.94
N ALA A 799 13.37 -12.19 -7.56
CA ALA A 799 13.16 -13.58 -7.17
C ALA A 799 13.80 -13.95 -5.82
N GLU A 800 14.94 -13.34 -5.46
CA GLU A 800 15.71 -13.73 -4.27
C GLU A 800 15.75 -12.64 -3.17
N ASN A 801 15.24 -11.43 -3.42
CA ASN A 801 15.03 -10.37 -2.40
C ASN A 801 13.54 -10.05 -2.19
N GLU A 802 12.78 -9.78 -3.26
CA GLU A 802 11.37 -9.37 -3.12
C GLU A 802 10.43 -10.52 -2.77
N GLN A 803 10.70 -11.72 -3.30
CA GLN A 803 9.97 -12.94 -2.96
C GLN A 803 10.52 -13.66 -1.72
N LEU A 804 11.63 -13.19 -1.15
CA LEU A 804 12.20 -13.76 0.07
C LEU A 804 11.31 -13.46 1.29
N ALA A 805 10.95 -14.53 1.99
CA ALA A 805 10.07 -14.53 3.14
C ALA A 805 10.80 -15.04 4.39
N PHE A 806 10.73 -14.25 5.46
CA PHE A 806 11.23 -14.63 6.78
C PHE A 806 10.06 -14.74 7.76
N CYS A 807 10.16 -15.64 8.73
CA CYS A 807 9.22 -15.74 9.84
C CYS A 807 9.92 -16.32 11.08
N PRO A 808 9.92 -15.66 12.25
CA PRO A 808 10.54 -16.22 13.46
C PRO A 808 9.84 -17.50 13.97
N GLY A 809 8.66 -17.83 13.43
CA GLY A 809 7.97 -19.11 13.62
C GLY A 809 8.51 -20.27 12.75
N VAL A 810 9.53 -20.02 11.91
CA VAL A 810 10.20 -21.07 11.13
C VAL A 810 11.43 -21.51 11.90
N VAL A 811 11.26 -22.58 12.69
CA VAL A 811 12.29 -23.17 13.55
C VAL A 811 12.56 -24.63 13.19
N VAL A 812 13.68 -25.16 13.70
CA VAL A 812 14.11 -26.56 13.57
C VAL A 812 14.19 -27.19 14.97
N PRO A 813 14.16 -28.53 15.09
CA PRO A 813 14.33 -29.20 16.37
C PRO A 813 15.55 -28.67 17.15
N GLY A 814 15.38 -28.49 18.46
CA GLY A 814 16.42 -27.90 19.34
C GLY A 814 16.33 -26.38 19.53
N ILE A 815 15.47 -25.69 18.77
CA ILE A 815 15.14 -24.26 18.92
C ILE A 815 13.62 -24.11 18.99
N TYR A 816 13.12 -23.47 20.04
CA TYR A 816 11.70 -23.31 20.35
C TYR A 816 11.36 -21.89 20.80
N TYR A 817 10.07 -21.60 20.93
CA TYR A 817 9.55 -20.30 21.34
C TYR A 817 9.57 -20.16 22.87
N SER A 818 9.89 -18.96 23.35
CA SER A 818 9.63 -18.57 24.74
C SER A 818 8.24 -17.91 24.87
N ASP A 819 7.86 -17.54 26.09
CA ASP A 819 6.62 -16.81 26.38
C ASP A 819 6.71 -15.30 26.11
N ASP A 820 7.77 -14.84 25.44
CA ASP A 820 7.92 -13.46 24.93
C ASP A 820 6.68 -13.05 24.10
N LYS A 821 5.90 -12.09 24.62
CA LYS A 821 4.64 -11.65 24.01
C LYS A 821 4.82 -11.11 22.58
N LEU A 822 5.94 -10.44 22.30
CA LEU A 822 6.21 -9.97 20.95
C LEU A 822 6.54 -11.16 20.03
N LEU A 823 7.36 -12.12 20.49
CA LEU A 823 7.69 -13.32 19.72
C LEU A 823 6.43 -14.09 19.34
N GLN A 824 5.55 -14.34 20.32
CA GLN A 824 4.28 -15.05 20.12
C GLN A 824 3.42 -14.40 19.04
N THR A 825 3.35 -13.06 19.02
CA THR A 825 2.64 -12.31 17.98
C THR A 825 3.30 -12.45 16.60
N ARG A 826 4.63 -12.40 16.53
CA ARG A 826 5.39 -12.47 15.27
C ARG A 826 5.25 -13.83 14.58
N ILE A 827 5.05 -14.91 15.33
CA ILE A 827 4.86 -16.27 14.77
C ILE A 827 3.62 -16.32 13.85
N PHE A 828 2.57 -15.56 14.17
CA PHE A 828 1.37 -15.44 13.34
C PHE A 828 1.55 -14.41 12.21
N SER A 829 1.76 -13.13 12.53
CA SER A 829 1.65 -12.00 11.60
C SER A 829 2.63 -12.08 10.42
N TYR A 830 3.86 -12.60 10.64
CA TYR A 830 4.84 -12.71 9.55
C TYR A 830 4.34 -13.65 8.46
N SER A 831 3.87 -14.85 8.83
CA SER A 831 3.37 -15.83 7.87
C SER A 831 2.10 -15.33 7.16
N ASP A 832 1.22 -14.64 7.88
CA ASP A 832 -0.02 -14.08 7.32
C ASP A 832 0.28 -12.99 6.27
N THR A 833 1.19 -12.07 6.58
CA THR A 833 1.71 -11.07 5.62
C THR A 833 2.27 -11.73 4.36
N GLN A 834 3.04 -12.83 4.47
CA GLN A 834 3.60 -13.49 3.28
C GLN A 834 2.53 -14.18 2.44
N ARG A 835 1.48 -14.76 3.06
CA ARG A 835 0.35 -15.34 2.31
C ARG A 835 -0.40 -14.29 1.51
N HIS A 836 -0.55 -13.07 2.04
CA HIS A 836 -1.12 -11.94 1.31
C HIS A 836 -0.22 -11.52 0.13
N ARG A 837 1.08 -11.35 0.36
CA ARG A 837 2.01 -10.82 -0.64
C ARG A 837 2.36 -11.81 -1.76
N LEU A 838 2.61 -13.07 -1.41
CA LEU A 838 3.23 -14.07 -2.28
C LEU A 838 2.28 -15.25 -2.59
N GLY A 839 1.12 -15.28 -1.95
CA GLY A 839 0.16 -16.37 -2.07
C GLY A 839 0.36 -17.49 -1.05
N PRO A 840 -0.61 -18.41 -0.94
CA PRO A 840 -0.60 -19.50 0.05
C PRO A 840 0.57 -20.49 -0.15
N ASN A 841 1.11 -20.57 -1.36
CA ASN A 841 2.17 -21.49 -1.76
C ASN A 841 3.58 -20.88 -1.78
N TYR A 842 3.81 -19.76 -1.09
CA TYR A 842 5.09 -19.02 -1.13
C TYR A 842 6.33 -19.85 -0.71
N LEU A 843 6.14 -20.92 0.06
CA LEU A 843 7.20 -21.86 0.44
C LEU A 843 7.63 -22.79 -0.70
N GLN A 844 6.93 -22.80 -1.84
CA GLN A 844 7.36 -23.48 -3.07
C GLN A 844 8.37 -22.64 -3.86
N ILE A 845 8.42 -21.32 -3.63
CA ILE A 845 9.37 -20.42 -4.29
C ILE A 845 10.80 -20.85 -3.93
N PRO A 846 11.73 -21.01 -4.90
CA PRO A 846 13.03 -21.65 -4.67
C PRO A 846 13.89 -21.06 -3.53
N VAL A 847 13.78 -19.76 -3.27
CA VAL A 847 14.50 -19.06 -2.19
C VAL A 847 13.87 -19.30 -0.80
N ASN A 848 12.60 -19.69 -0.73
CA ASN A 848 11.90 -19.98 0.52
C ASN A 848 11.79 -21.48 0.81
N ALA A 849 11.91 -22.31 -0.23
CA ALA A 849 11.77 -23.75 -0.13
C ALA A 849 12.87 -24.36 0.75
N PRO A 850 12.53 -25.27 1.69
CA PRO A 850 13.54 -26.13 2.32
C PRO A 850 14.24 -26.95 1.23
N LYS A 851 15.50 -27.36 1.43
CA LYS A 851 16.27 -28.04 0.36
C LYS A 851 16.15 -29.57 0.38
N ASN A 852 15.84 -30.16 1.54
CA ASN A 852 15.99 -31.61 1.75
C ASN A 852 14.72 -32.32 2.29
N VAL A 853 13.62 -31.59 2.56
CA VAL A 853 12.44 -32.16 3.25
C VAL A 853 11.15 -31.55 2.70
N HIS A 854 10.32 -32.35 2.02
CA HIS A 854 9.01 -31.92 1.52
C HIS A 854 7.96 -33.04 1.58
N HIS A 855 7.33 -33.25 2.74
CA HIS A 855 6.16 -34.13 2.87
C HIS A 855 5.13 -33.49 3.81
N ASN A 856 4.02 -32.99 3.25
CA ASN A 856 2.87 -32.44 3.99
C ASN A 856 1.58 -32.65 3.18
N ASN A 857 0.41 -32.23 3.69
CA ASN A 857 -0.90 -32.40 3.03
C ASN A 857 -1.46 -31.09 2.44
N HIS A 858 -0.61 -30.13 2.06
CA HIS A 858 -1.05 -28.92 1.34
C HIS A 858 -1.03 -29.17 -0.18
N HIS A 859 -2.17 -29.05 -0.86
CA HIS A 859 -2.30 -29.43 -2.29
C HIS A 859 -2.64 -28.27 -3.23
N ASP A 860 -3.65 -27.46 -2.93
CA ASP A 860 -4.15 -26.44 -3.85
C ASP A 860 -3.65 -25.03 -3.52
N GLY A 861 -4.37 -24.01 -3.95
CA GLY A 861 -4.07 -22.60 -3.71
C GLY A 861 -3.49 -21.89 -4.93
N TYR A 862 -3.66 -20.57 -4.97
CA TYR A 862 -3.18 -19.73 -6.06
C TYR A 862 -1.68 -19.98 -6.32
N MET A 863 -1.32 -20.13 -7.61
CA MET A 863 0.05 -20.36 -8.09
C MET A 863 0.76 -21.59 -7.51
N ASN A 864 0.03 -22.68 -7.23
CA ASN A 864 0.68 -23.97 -6.99
C ASN A 864 1.33 -24.49 -8.28
N PHE A 865 2.60 -24.86 -8.24
CA PHE A 865 3.33 -25.47 -9.37
C PHE A 865 4.09 -26.74 -8.98
N MET A 866 3.90 -27.22 -7.74
CA MET A 866 4.48 -28.48 -7.27
C MET A 866 3.50 -29.62 -7.58
N HIS A 867 3.86 -30.50 -8.51
CA HIS A 867 3.07 -31.69 -8.80
C HIS A 867 3.26 -32.76 -7.71
N ARG A 868 2.20 -33.05 -6.96
CA ARG A 868 2.11 -34.24 -6.12
C ARG A 868 1.17 -35.23 -6.77
N ASN A 869 1.67 -36.41 -7.11
CA ASN A 869 0.91 -37.47 -7.78
C ASN A 869 0.28 -38.46 -6.79
N ASP A 870 0.06 -38.04 -5.54
CA ASP A 870 -0.44 -38.88 -4.47
C ASP A 870 -1.98 -38.93 -4.49
N GLU A 871 -2.57 -40.14 -4.50
CA GLU A 871 -4.04 -40.31 -4.43
C GLU A 871 -4.65 -39.95 -3.06
N VAL A 872 -3.81 -39.78 -2.03
CA VAL A 872 -4.21 -39.53 -0.64
C VAL A 872 -3.68 -38.18 -0.20
N ASN A 873 -4.59 -37.25 0.10
CA ASN A 873 -4.28 -35.87 0.52
C ASN A 873 -4.64 -35.57 1.99
N TYR A 874 -4.82 -36.60 2.81
CA TYR A 874 -5.22 -36.50 4.21
C TYR A 874 -4.48 -37.52 5.09
N PHE A 875 -4.48 -37.28 6.39
CA PHE A 875 -3.91 -38.19 7.39
C PHE A 875 -4.77 -38.19 8.68
N PRO A 876 -4.97 -39.34 9.35
CA PRO A 876 -4.46 -40.68 9.00
C PRO A 876 -5.18 -41.32 7.80
N SER A 877 -4.50 -42.22 7.08
CA SER A 877 -5.07 -43.01 5.98
C SER A 877 -4.55 -44.44 6.00
N ARG A 878 -5.42 -45.41 5.70
CA ARG A 878 -5.05 -46.84 5.62
C ARG A 878 -4.13 -47.17 4.44
N TYR A 879 -4.07 -46.28 3.44
CA TYR A 879 -3.38 -46.51 2.17
C TYR A 879 -1.95 -45.93 2.16
N VAL A 880 -1.60 -45.11 3.16
CA VAL A 880 -0.26 -44.53 3.29
C VAL A 880 0.29 -44.95 4.65
N PRO A 881 1.50 -45.54 4.73
CA PRO A 881 2.08 -45.94 5.99
C PRO A 881 2.29 -44.72 6.89
N ASP A 882 2.04 -44.91 8.19
CA ASP A 882 2.32 -43.92 9.20
C ASP A 882 3.83 -43.63 9.26
N ARG A 883 4.22 -42.39 8.98
CA ARG A 883 5.61 -41.94 8.97
C ARG A 883 5.73 -40.67 9.82
N HIS A 884 5.86 -40.85 11.13
CA HIS A 884 6.25 -39.78 12.03
C HIS A 884 7.78 -39.65 12.06
N ALA A 885 8.28 -38.42 12.19
CA ALA A 885 9.69 -38.19 12.51
C ALA A 885 10.02 -38.79 13.88
N GLU A 886 11.31 -39.06 14.14
CA GLU A 886 11.76 -39.45 15.48
C GLU A 886 11.33 -38.41 16.51
N LYS A 887 10.97 -38.87 17.72
CA LYS A 887 10.53 -37.98 18.79
C LYS A 887 11.72 -37.16 19.29
N TYR A 888 11.76 -35.89 18.94
CA TYR A 888 12.70 -34.93 19.51
C TYR A 888 12.30 -34.54 20.94
N PRO A 889 13.27 -34.19 21.80
CA PRO A 889 12.98 -33.47 23.03
C PRO A 889 12.21 -32.18 22.70
N ILE A 890 11.09 -31.98 23.39
CA ILE A 890 10.28 -30.76 23.33
C ILE A 890 10.27 -30.13 24.71
N PRO A 891 10.27 -28.79 24.82
CA PRO A 891 10.08 -28.12 26.10
C PRO A 891 8.77 -28.55 26.76
N SER A 892 8.86 -29.03 28.00
CA SER A 892 7.70 -29.45 28.80
C SER A 892 7.47 -28.49 29.97
N THR A 893 7.00 -27.28 29.66
CA THR A 893 6.69 -26.27 30.68
C THR A 893 5.19 -26.31 31.01
N VAL A 894 4.85 -26.40 32.29
CA VAL A 894 3.44 -26.29 32.74
C VAL A 894 3.10 -24.80 32.87
N VAL A 895 2.16 -24.34 32.05
CA VAL A 895 1.68 -22.95 32.11
C VAL A 895 0.50 -22.87 33.09
N ASN A 896 0.66 -22.11 34.18
CA ASN A 896 -0.39 -21.88 35.18
C ASN A 896 -0.64 -20.37 35.34
N GLY A 897 -1.90 -19.96 35.43
CA GLY A 897 -2.26 -18.54 35.62
C GLY A 897 -3.71 -18.24 35.28
N ARG A 898 -4.14 -17.00 35.53
CA ARG A 898 -5.46 -16.51 35.08
C ARG A 898 -5.39 -16.11 33.62
N ARG A 899 -6.43 -16.38 32.84
CA ARG A 899 -6.50 -15.82 31.48
C ARG A 899 -6.90 -14.34 31.56
N GLU A 900 -6.02 -13.44 31.15
CA GLU A 900 -6.27 -12.00 31.30
C GLU A 900 -5.45 -11.16 30.31
N LYS A 901 -5.88 -9.90 30.12
CA LYS A 901 -5.12 -8.88 29.39
C LYS A 901 -4.52 -7.91 30.40
N CYS A 902 -3.22 -8.02 30.64
CA CYS A 902 -2.53 -7.18 31.62
C CYS A 902 -1.08 -6.86 31.21
N ILE A 903 -0.54 -5.83 31.86
CA ILE A 903 0.86 -5.43 31.75
C ILE A 903 1.76 -6.42 32.52
N ILE A 904 3.03 -6.50 32.12
CA ILE A 904 4.04 -7.29 32.86
C ILE A 904 4.34 -6.65 34.22
N GLU A 905 4.77 -7.45 35.19
CA GLU A 905 5.01 -6.97 36.56
C GLU A 905 6.36 -6.24 36.73
N LYS A 906 7.42 -6.70 36.04
CA LYS A 906 8.79 -6.18 36.14
C LYS A 906 9.16 -5.31 34.95
N GLU A 907 8.53 -4.14 34.82
CA GLU A 907 8.70 -3.27 33.63
C GLU A 907 10.05 -2.55 33.54
N ASN A 908 10.58 -2.05 34.67
CA ASN A 908 11.80 -1.23 34.78
C ASN A 908 12.17 -0.39 33.53
N ASN A 909 11.32 0.59 33.19
CA ASN A 909 11.42 1.33 31.92
C ASN A 909 12.58 2.34 31.84
N PHE A 910 13.15 2.75 32.96
CA PHE A 910 14.02 3.94 33.02
C PHE A 910 15.50 3.65 33.34
N LYS A 911 15.82 2.52 33.97
CA LYS A 911 17.18 2.22 34.44
C LYS A 911 18.17 2.07 33.29
N GLN A 912 17.95 1.09 32.40
CA GLN A 912 18.81 0.81 31.24
C GLN A 912 19.00 2.00 30.28
N PRO A 913 17.95 2.76 29.86
CA PRO A 913 18.16 3.95 29.04
C PRO A 913 19.01 5.01 29.74
N GLY A 914 18.80 5.23 31.04
CA GLY A 914 19.59 6.18 31.82
C GLY A 914 21.05 5.76 31.97
N GLU A 915 21.31 4.48 32.21
CA GLU A 915 22.66 3.90 32.28
C GLU A 915 23.38 4.04 30.93
N ARG A 916 22.69 3.73 29.83
CA ARG A 916 23.23 3.90 28.47
C ARG A 916 23.61 5.35 28.19
N TYR A 917 22.72 6.32 28.45
CA TYR A 917 23.01 7.74 28.25
C TYR A 917 24.23 8.20 29.07
N ARG A 918 24.31 7.80 30.35
CA ARG A 918 25.44 8.15 31.23
C ARG A 918 26.77 7.51 30.82
N SER A 919 26.74 6.42 30.05
CA SER A 919 27.95 5.73 29.56
C SER A 919 28.62 6.44 28.36
N TRP A 920 27.95 7.39 27.72
CA TRP A 920 28.45 8.07 26.53
C TRP A 920 29.46 9.18 26.83
N SER A 921 30.30 9.51 25.85
CA SER A 921 31.13 10.71 25.92
C SER A 921 30.27 11.98 25.87
N PRO A 922 30.76 13.13 26.39
CA PRO A 922 30.04 14.40 26.34
C PRO A 922 29.58 14.79 24.93
N ASP A 923 30.42 14.64 23.90
CA ASP A 923 30.05 14.97 22.52
C ASP A 923 28.89 14.13 21.98
N ARG A 924 28.81 12.86 22.39
CA ARG A 924 27.73 11.95 21.98
C ARG A 924 26.43 12.28 22.72
N GLN A 925 26.51 12.66 23.99
CA GLN A 925 25.36 13.17 24.76
C GLN A 925 24.81 14.46 24.13
N GLU A 926 25.68 15.40 23.75
CA GLU A 926 25.28 16.66 23.12
C GLU A 926 24.55 16.41 21.79
N ARG A 927 25.08 15.54 20.91
CA ARG A 927 24.38 15.18 19.66
C ARG A 927 23.00 14.57 19.90
N PHE A 928 22.88 13.69 20.90
CA PHE A 928 21.59 13.11 21.28
C PHE A 928 20.61 14.20 21.75
N ILE A 929 21.06 15.14 22.60
CA ILE A 929 20.24 16.27 23.07
C ILE A 929 19.78 17.14 21.90
N GLN A 930 20.69 17.53 21.01
CA GLN A 930 20.37 18.40 19.87
C GLN A 930 19.30 17.78 18.96
N ARG A 931 19.33 16.46 18.75
CA ARG A 931 18.29 15.74 17.98
C ARG A 931 16.92 15.84 18.66
N TRP A 932 16.86 15.71 19.98
CA TRP A 932 15.61 15.87 20.74
C TRP A 932 15.13 17.32 20.79
N VAL A 933 16.03 18.29 20.94
CA VAL A 933 15.67 19.72 20.86
C VAL A 933 15.08 20.06 19.50
N TYR A 934 15.65 19.53 18.41
CA TYR A 934 15.09 19.69 17.07
C TYR A 934 13.68 19.10 16.97
N ILE A 935 13.47 17.87 17.44
CA ILE A 935 12.13 17.25 17.45
C ILE A 935 11.14 18.09 18.25
N PHE A 936 11.52 18.46 19.47
CA PHE A 936 10.71 19.29 20.36
C PHE A 936 10.57 20.73 19.89
N SER A 937 11.23 21.18 18.82
CA SER A 937 10.99 22.51 18.24
C SER A 937 9.72 22.57 17.38
N ASP A 938 9.11 21.42 17.06
CA ASP A 938 7.85 21.36 16.32
C ASP A 938 6.74 22.09 17.11
N PRO A 939 6.09 23.11 16.52
CA PRO A 939 5.04 23.88 17.20
C PRO A 939 3.86 23.00 17.66
N ARG A 940 3.61 21.87 17.00
CA ARG A 940 2.57 20.91 17.40
C ARG A 940 2.89 20.19 18.72
N ILE A 941 4.18 20.17 19.10
CA ILE A 941 4.66 19.61 20.37
C ILE A 941 4.76 20.70 21.44
N THR A 942 5.21 21.91 21.08
CA THR A 942 5.46 23.00 22.04
C THR A 942 4.28 23.90 22.32
N HIS A 943 3.30 24.00 21.42
CA HIS A 943 2.04 24.62 21.78
C HIS A 943 1.39 23.72 22.83
N GLU A 944 1.50 24.14 24.09
CA GLU A 944 0.44 23.92 25.04
C GLU A 944 -0.84 24.25 24.28
N ARG A 945 -1.63 23.23 23.93
CA ARG A 945 -3.06 23.38 24.17
C ARG A 945 -3.17 23.60 25.67
N LEU A 946 -2.90 24.83 26.11
CA LEU A 946 -3.51 25.36 27.31
C LEU A 946 -4.98 25.05 27.05
N PRO A 947 -5.59 24.14 27.82
CA PRO A 947 -7.02 23.96 27.69
C PRO A 947 -7.58 25.35 27.91
N SER A 948 -8.25 25.89 26.89
CA SER A 948 -9.09 27.07 27.06
C SER A 948 -9.89 26.79 28.32
N SER A 949 -9.64 27.59 29.35
CA SER A 949 -10.21 27.50 30.69
C SER A 949 -11.61 26.88 30.69
N ALA A 950 -11.69 25.58 30.98
CA ALA A 950 -12.88 24.76 31.32
C ALA A 950 -12.73 23.30 30.83
N PHE A 951 -11.69 22.60 31.28
CA PHE A 951 -11.77 21.14 31.43
C PHE A 951 -11.21 20.79 32.80
N ASN A 952 -12.09 20.79 33.81
CA ASN A 952 -11.86 19.90 34.94
C ASN A 952 -11.77 18.48 34.37
N PRO A 953 -10.80 17.64 34.80
CA PRO A 953 -10.86 16.22 34.48
C PRO A 953 -12.25 15.73 34.92
N PRO A 954 -12.96 14.92 34.11
CA PRO A 954 -14.22 14.37 34.56
C PRO A 954 -13.89 13.42 35.71
N PHE A 955 -13.97 13.92 36.94
CA PHE A 955 -14.41 13.08 38.02
C PHE A 955 -15.75 12.56 37.56
N TRP A 956 -15.87 11.24 37.40
CA TRP A 956 -17.15 10.61 37.19
C TRP A 956 -18.01 11.05 38.37
N THR A 957 -19.03 11.86 38.12
CA THR A 957 -19.97 12.24 39.16
C THR A 957 -21.23 11.43 38.96
N THR A 958 -21.84 11.01 40.07
CA THR A 958 -23.21 10.50 40.02
C THR A 958 -24.14 11.62 39.51
N ASN A 959 -25.38 11.30 39.14
CA ASN A 959 -26.38 12.32 38.77
C ASN A 959 -26.64 13.38 39.88
N ALA A 960 -26.11 13.18 41.09
CA ALA A 960 -26.14 14.12 42.21
C ALA A 960 -24.83 14.91 42.44
N GLY A 961 -23.83 14.77 41.57
CA GLY A 961 -22.62 15.62 41.59
C GLY A 961 -21.49 15.20 42.54
N ALA A 962 -21.51 13.98 43.11
CA ALA A 962 -20.44 13.49 43.98
C ALA A 962 -19.32 12.78 43.18
N PRO A 963 -18.02 13.10 43.38
CA PRO A 963 -16.92 12.55 42.60
C PRO A 963 -16.60 11.07 42.93
N VAL A 964 -16.50 10.24 41.90
CA VAL A 964 -16.19 8.81 41.93
C VAL A 964 -14.71 8.61 41.57
N TRP A 965 -13.95 7.98 42.47
CA TRP A 965 -12.48 7.91 42.39
C TRP A 965 -11.91 6.61 41.78
N ASN A 966 -12.72 5.60 41.47
CA ASN A 966 -12.32 4.46 40.63
C ASN A 966 -13.57 3.63 40.21
N ASN A 967 -13.46 2.87 39.11
CA ASN A 967 -14.50 1.95 38.63
C ASN A 967 -14.14 0.46 38.92
N ASN A 968 -13.22 0.21 39.87
CA ASN A 968 -12.59 -1.12 40.03
C ASN A 968 -12.81 -1.79 41.39
N SER A 969 -13.67 -1.26 42.26
CA SER A 969 -13.87 -1.83 43.60
C SER A 969 -15.35 -1.91 43.97
N SER A 970 -15.95 -3.09 43.83
CA SER A 970 -17.22 -3.40 44.54
C SER A 970 -16.93 -3.55 46.03
N LEU A 971 -17.80 -3.02 46.90
CA LEU A 971 -17.66 -3.19 48.35
C LEU A 971 -18.06 -4.62 48.74
N THR A 972 -17.05 -5.48 48.91
CA THR A 972 -17.22 -6.87 49.35
C THR A 972 -16.82 -7.03 50.81
N VAL A 973 -17.46 -7.96 51.54
CA VAL A 973 -16.99 -8.34 52.88
C VAL A 973 -15.70 -9.15 52.74
N GLY A 974 -14.55 -8.48 52.77
CA GLY A 974 -13.24 -9.10 52.56
C GLY A 974 -12.97 -9.48 51.10
N SER A 975 -11.80 -10.06 50.83
CA SER A 975 -11.27 -10.26 49.47
C SER A 975 -12.01 -11.29 48.61
N ARG A 976 -13.00 -12.01 49.17
CA ARG A 976 -13.85 -13.00 48.45
C ARG A 976 -15.30 -13.07 48.98
N GLY A 977 -15.79 -12.08 49.73
CA GLY A 977 -17.16 -12.09 50.24
C GLY A 977 -18.20 -11.64 49.19
N PRO A 978 -19.49 -11.94 49.39
CA PRO A 978 -20.56 -11.39 48.57
C PRO A 978 -20.56 -9.85 48.65
N VAL A 979 -20.98 -9.21 47.56
CA VAL A 979 -21.13 -7.75 47.47
C VAL A 979 -22.19 -7.33 48.50
N LEU A 980 -21.85 -6.34 49.33
CA LEU A 980 -22.76 -5.84 50.36
C LEU A 980 -23.95 -5.15 49.69
N LEU A 981 -25.16 -5.36 50.22
CA LEU A 981 -26.39 -4.70 49.74
C LEU A 981 -26.35 -3.16 49.91
N GLU A 982 -25.36 -2.66 50.64
CA GLU A 982 -25.06 -1.25 50.87
C GLU A 982 -24.21 -0.64 49.73
N ASP A 983 -23.75 -1.47 48.77
CA ASP A 983 -23.08 -1.01 47.55
C ASP A 983 -24.08 -0.26 46.66
N TYR A 984 -24.05 1.07 46.79
CA TYR A 984 -24.88 2.02 46.05
C TYR A 984 -24.84 1.77 44.53
N HIS A 985 -23.72 1.24 44.00
CA HIS A 985 -23.52 0.99 42.58
C HIS A 985 -24.24 -0.28 42.09
N MET A 986 -24.42 -1.28 42.96
CA MET A 986 -25.25 -2.46 42.68
C MET A 986 -26.73 -2.12 42.76
N LEU A 987 -27.15 -1.31 43.72
CA LEU A 987 -28.54 -0.83 43.84
C LEU A 987 -28.96 0.02 42.64
N GLU A 988 -28.08 0.86 42.11
CA GLU A 988 -28.35 1.66 40.89
C GLU A 988 -28.41 0.79 39.63
N LYS A 989 -27.59 -0.27 39.54
CA LYS A 989 -27.64 -1.25 38.44
C LYS A 989 -28.90 -2.11 38.49
N ILE A 990 -29.34 -2.53 39.68
CA ILE A 990 -30.59 -3.29 39.87
C ILE A 990 -31.80 -2.41 39.54
N ALA A 991 -31.82 -1.15 39.98
CA ALA A 991 -32.91 -0.21 39.68
C ALA A 991 -33.03 0.16 38.19
N ASN A 992 -31.91 0.11 37.44
CA ASN A 992 -31.89 0.33 35.99
C ASN A 992 -32.15 -0.94 35.16
N PHE A 993 -32.00 -2.14 35.75
CA PHE A 993 -32.25 -3.41 35.06
C PHE A 993 -33.75 -3.67 34.81
N ASP A 994 -34.63 -3.13 35.65
CA ASP A 994 -36.09 -3.28 35.53
C ASP A 994 -36.76 -2.36 34.49
N ARG A 995 -36.02 -1.44 33.85
CA ARG A 995 -36.59 -0.48 32.87
C ARG A 995 -36.40 -0.84 31.40
N GLU A 996 -35.69 -1.92 31.07
CA GLU A 996 -35.33 -2.22 29.67
C GLU A 996 -35.95 -3.49 29.04
N ARG A 997 -36.99 -4.11 29.62
CA ARG A 997 -37.75 -5.17 28.92
C ARG A 997 -39.24 -5.27 29.27
N ILE A 998 -40.11 -4.72 28.40
CA ILE A 998 -41.37 -5.35 27.99
C ILE A 998 -41.60 -5.08 26.48
N PRO A 999 -41.66 -6.12 25.62
CA PRO A 999 -42.15 -5.99 24.25
C PRO A 999 -43.57 -6.57 24.12
N GLU A 1000 -44.57 -5.76 23.72
CA GLU A 1000 -45.83 -6.29 23.18
C GLU A 1000 -46.35 -5.50 21.95
N ARG A 1001 -46.32 -6.21 20.81
CA ARG A 1001 -47.29 -6.31 19.69
C ARG A 1001 -47.82 -5.08 18.92
N VAL A 1002 -47.34 -4.98 17.67
CA VAL A 1002 -48.03 -4.83 16.36
C VAL A 1002 -49.43 -4.18 16.30
N VAL A 1003 -49.57 -3.08 15.54
CA VAL A 1003 -50.54 -2.91 14.42
C VAL A 1003 -50.01 -1.86 13.40
N HIS A 1004 -50.04 -2.21 12.10
CA HIS A 1004 -49.78 -1.34 10.95
C HIS A 1004 -50.89 -0.31 10.69
N ALA A 1005 -50.52 0.91 10.28
CA ALA A 1005 -51.32 1.72 9.34
C ALA A 1005 -50.39 2.55 8.42
N ARG A 1006 -50.58 2.39 7.11
CA ARG A 1006 -49.94 3.20 6.05
C ARG A 1006 -50.62 4.57 5.95
N GLY A 1007 -49.85 5.61 5.69
CA GLY A 1007 -50.34 6.91 5.22
C GLY A 1007 -49.26 7.59 4.36
N ALA A 1008 -49.59 7.86 3.11
CA ALA A 1008 -48.70 8.46 2.12
C ALA A 1008 -48.67 9.99 2.19
N SER A 1009 -47.60 10.55 1.60
CA SER A 1009 -47.49 11.85 0.93
C SER A 1009 -46.79 13.02 1.64
N ALA A 1010 -46.08 13.75 0.78
CA ALA A 1010 -45.75 15.18 0.80
C ALA A 1010 -44.31 15.58 1.19
N LYS A 1011 -43.57 15.98 0.14
CA LYS A 1011 -42.37 16.82 0.18
C LYS A 1011 -42.68 18.12 0.93
N GLY A 1012 -41.77 18.53 1.81
CA GLY A 1012 -41.73 19.88 2.39
C GLY A 1012 -40.36 20.12 3.03
N PHE A 1013 -39.58 21.02 2.43
CA PHE A 1013 -38.41 21.61 3.08
C PHE A 1013 -38.90 22.51 4.22
N PHE A 1014 -38.26 22.45 5.39
CA PHE A 1014 -38.35 23.48 6.41
C PHE A 1014 -36.95 24.07 6.62
N GLU A 1015 -36.77 25.33 6.23
CA GLU A 1015 -35.76 26.22 6.80
C GLU A 1015 -36.13 26.50 8.26
N VAL A 1016 -35.15 26.40 9.16
CA VAL A 1016 -35.31 26.87 10.54
C VAL A 1016 -34.64 28.24 10.63
N THR A 1017 -35.45 29.28 10.81
CA THR A 1017 -35.00 30.69 10.85
C THR A 1017 -34.87 31.29 12.25
N HIS A 1018 -34.94 30.53 13.35
CA HIS A 1018 -34.70 31.07 14.69
C HIS A 1018 -34.02 30.08 15.66
N ASP A 1019 -33.20 30.65 16.56
CA ASP A 1019 -32.42 30.01 17.62
C ASP A 1019 -33.32 29.43 18.73
N ILE A 1020 -33.11 28.14 19.06
CA ILE A 1020 -33.90 27.34 20.00
C ILE A 1020 -33.12 27.01 21.29
N SER A 1021 -32.02 27.71 21.55
CA SER A 1021 -31.13 27.48 22.69
C SER A 1021 -31.70 27.82 24.08
N HIS A 1022 -32.99 28.14 24.20
CA HIS A 1022 -33.60 28.60 25.46
C HIS A 1022 -34.79 27.76 25.97
N LEU A 1023 -35.10 26.60 25.38
CA LEU A 1023 -36.17 25.72 25.87
C LEU A 1023 -35.60 24.53 26.65
N THR A 1024 -36.12 24.27 27.86
CA THR A 1024 -35.75 23.11 28.68
C THR A 1024 -36.88 22.09 28.73
N CYS A 1025 -36.56 20.81 28.95
CA CYS A 1025 -37.53 19.70 29.01
C CYS A 1025 -38.65 19.88 30.07
N ALA A 1026 -38.51 20.83 31.00
CA ALA A 1026 -39.52 21.11 32.02
C ALA A 1026 -40.66 22.01 31.52
N ASP A 1027 -40.48 22.73 30.41
CA ASP A 1027 -41.48 23.66 29.87
C ASP A 1027 -42.59 22.95 29.07
N PHE A 1028 -42.37 21.68 28.69
CA PHE A 1028 -43.32 20.89 27.89
C PHE A 1028 -44.44 20.21 28.71
N LEU A 1029 -44.40 20.26 30.05
CA LEU A 1029 -45.31 19.47 30.90
C LEU A 1029 -46.26 20.28 31.78
N ARG A 1030 -46.44 21.60 31.56
CA ARG A 1030 -47.44 22.38 32.30
C ARG A 1030 -48.08 23.51 31.48
N ALA A 1031 -49.20 23.21 30.81
CA ALA A 1031 -50.30 24.17 30.58
C ALA A 1031 -51.60 23.41 30.18
N PRO A 1032 -52.74 23.61 30.88
CA PRO A 1032 -54.02 23.01 30.51
C PRO A 1032 -54.90 23.95 29.66
N GLY A 1033 -55.55 23.38 28.65
CA GLY A 1033 -56.90 23.74 28.18
C GLY A 1033 -57.04 24.91 27.21
N VAL A 1034 -57.37 24.62 25.94
CA VAL A 1034 -58.28 25.43 25.11
C VAL A 1034 -59.10 24.51 24.20
N GLN A 1035 -60.38 24.85 24.08
CA GLN A 1035 -61.50 24.06 23.56
C GLN A 1035 -61.58 23.96 22.02
N THR A 1036 -62.31 22.92 21.62
CA THR A 1036 -62.87 22.53 20.31
C THR A 1036 -63.51 23.65 19.46
N PRO A 1037 -63.70 23.38 18.16
CA PRO A 1037 -64.99 23.65 17.50
C PRO A 1037 -65.67 22.33 17.10
N GLY A 1038 -67.00 22.34 17.16
CA GLY A 1038 -67.82 21.14 17.17
C GLY A 1038 -68.24 20.59 15.81
N ASN A 1039 -68.75 19.35 15.90
CA ASN A 1039 -70.02 18.84 15.41
C ASN A 1039 -70.19 18.27 13.98
N PHE A 1040 -70.93 17.13 14.01
CA PHE A 1040 -71.75 16.42 13.01
C PHE A 1040 -71.05 15.43 12.06
N ASP A 1041 -71.57 14.26 11.72
CA ASP A 1041 -72.61 13.34 12.26
C ASP A 1041 -72.67 12.09 11.34
N LEU A 1042 -73.43 11.05 11.75
CA LEU A 1042 -73.94 9.87 10.98
C LEU A 1042 -72.95 8.72 10.71
N VAL A 1043 -73.06 7.52 11.33
CA VAL A 1043 -74.12 6.47 11.31
C VAL A 1043 -74.35 5.84 9.93
N GLY A 1044 -74.13 4.52 9.81
CA GLY A 1044 -74.95 3.67 8.92
C GLY A 1044 -74.25 2.61 8.05
N ASN A 1045 -74.00 1.44 8.65
CA ASN A 1045 -74.16 0.07 8.15
C ASN A 1045 -74.44 -0.30 6.65
N HIS A 1046 -73.93 -1.50 6.32
CA HIS A 1046 -74.44 -2.55 5.41
C HIS A 1046 -73.92 -2.66 3.94
N VAL A 1047 -73.04 -3.67 3.77
CA VAL A 1047 -72.97 -4.72 2.70
C VAL A 1047 -74.40 -5.19 2.30
N PRO A 1048 -74.79 -5.68 1.07
CA PRO A 1048 -74.04 -6.54 0.12
C PRO A 1048 -74.22 -6.35 -1.42
N VAL A 1049 -73.24 -6.91 -2.17
CA VAL A 1049 -73.31 -7.84 -3.34
C VAL A 1049 -74.33 -7.62 -4.48
N PHE A 1050 -73.84 -7.52 -5.72
CA PHE A 1050 -74.10 -8.37 -6.92
C PHE A 1050 -73.18 -7.88 -8.07
N PHE A 1051 -72.42 -8.73 -8.75
CA PHE A 1051 -72.81 -9.36 -10.02
C PHE A 1051 -72.10 -10.71 -10.28
N ILE A 1052 -72.87 -11.60 -10.90
CA ILE A 1052 -72.57 -12.96 -11.37
C ILE A 1052 -72.14 -12.91 -12.85
N ARG A 1053 -71.17 -13.75 -13.23
CA ARG A 1053 -71.14 -14.64 -14.44
C ARG A 1053 -69.70 -15.11 -14.65
N ASP A 1054 -69.41 -16.37 -14.33
CA ASP A 1054 -69.65 -17.60 -15.12
C ASP A 1054 -68.59 -17.82 -16.19
N GLY A 1055 -67.95 -18.99 -16.10
CA GLY A 1055 -67.47 -19.70 -17.27
C GLY A 1055 -65.97 -20.03 -17.29
N ILE A 1056 -65.70 -21.33 -17.17
CA ILE A 1056 -64.57 -22.06 -17.76
C ILE A 1056 -63.27 -22.07 -16.95
N LYS A 1057 -63.02 -23.16 -16.21
CA LYS A 1057 -61.66 -23.63 -15.86
C LYS A 1057 -61.60 -25.16 -15.87
N PHE A 1058 -60.98 -25.73 -16.90
CA PHE A 1058 -60.64 -27.15 -17.10
C PHE A 1058 -59.67 -27.24 -18.31
N PRO A 1059 -58.99 -28.37 -18.59
CA PRO A 1059 -57.90 -29.09 -17.90
C PRO A 1059 -56.63 -29.13 -18.82
N ASP A 1060 -55.45 -29.69 -18.52
CA ASP A 1060 -55.11 -31.11 -18.44
C ASP A 1060 -53.71 -31.34 -17.85
N MET A 1061 -53.68 -32.08 -16.75
CA MET A 1061 -52.61 -32.99 -16.36
C MET A 1061 -53.27 -34.37 -16.35
N VAL A 1062 -52.81 -35.29 -17.19
CA VAL A 1062 -53.20 -36.71 -17.25
C VAL A 1062 -51.93 -37.44 -17.72
N HIS A 1063 -51.34 -38.42 -17.05
CA HIS A 1063 -51.81 -39.56 -16.24
C HIS A 1063 -50.76 -39.85 -15.14
N ALA A 1064 -50.99 -40.55 -14.02
CA ALA A 1064 -52.15 -41.19 -13.42
C ALA A 1064 -51.75 -41.64 -11.99
N LEU A 1065 -52.76 -41.98 -11.18
CA LEU A 1065 -52.75 -42.83 -9.97
C LEU A 1065 -52.78 -42.12 -8.61
N LYS A 1066 -54.02 -41.91 -8.14
CA LYS A 1066 -54.53 -42.32 -6.82
C LYS A 1066 -55.94 -42.93 -7.07
N PRO A 1067 -56.50 -43.86 -6.25
CA PRO A 1067 -56.67 -43.66 -4.80
C PRO A 1067 -56.72 -44.88 -3.84
N ALA A 1068 -56.28 -44.62 -2.59
CA ALA A 1068 -56.88 -44.94 -1.26
C ALA A 1068 -57.18 -46.43 -0.87
N PRO A 1069 -57.41 -46.80 0.43
CA PRO A 1069 -57.77 -45.94 1.58
C PRO A 1069 -57.31 -46.32 3.03
N ARG A 1070 -57.61 -45.39 3.99
CA ARG A 1070 -57.97 -45.54 5.44
C ARG A 1070 -56.85 -45.84 6.47
N SER A 1071 -56.83 -45.32 7.72
CA SER A 1071 -57.77 -44.52 8.55
C SER A 1071 -57.14 -44.04 9.89
N ASN A 1072 -57.74 -42.98 10.47
CA ASN A 1072 -57.66 -42.31 11.80
C ASN A 1072 -57.34 -43.17 13.06
N VAL A 1073 -56.94 -42.69 14.26
CA VAL A 1073 -57.46 -41.62 15.18
C VAL A 1073 -56.41 -41.31 16.29
N ARG A 1074 -55.99 -40.04 16.49
CA ARG A 1074 -56.11 -39.16 17.71
C ARG A 1074 -56.13 -39.78 19.13
N GLU A 1075 -55.18 -39.37 19.97
CA GLU A 1075 -55.25 -38.87 21.37
C GLU A 1075 -53.79 -38.83 21.90
N TRP A 1076 -53.30 -37.80 22.58
CA TRP A 1076 -53.38 -37.69 24.04
C TRP A 1076 -53.01 -36.28 24.54
N TRP A 1077 -53.77 -35.83 25.53
CA TRP A 1077 -53.56 -34.66 26.40
C TRP A 1077 -53.12 -35.17 27.80
N ARG A 1078 -52.20 -34.44 28.43
CA ARG A 1078 -52.12 -34.01 29.87
C ARG A 1078 -52.53 -34.91 31.07
N MET A 1079 -51.82 -34.60 32.18
CA MET A 1079 -52.16 -34.74 33.62
C MET A 1079 -51.91 -36.15 34.22
N LEU A 1080 -51.40 -36.34 35.44
CA LEU A 1080 -50.97 -35.49 36.56
C LEU A 1080 -50.32 -36.41 37.62
N ASP A 1081 -49.74 -35.77 38.63
CA ASP A 1081 -49.76 -36.14 40.05
C ASP A 1081 -48.53 -36.75 40.76
N PHE A 1082 -48.19 -36.00 41.82
CA PHE A 1082 -47.56 -36.34 43.09
C PHE A 1082 -46.05 -36.15 43.28
N PHE A 1083 -45.67 -34.86 43.32
CA PHE A 1083 -44.74 -34.34 44.31
C PHE A 1083 -45.18 -34.70 45.74
N SER A 1084 -44.22 -35.13 46.56
CA SER A 1084 -44.32 -35.08 48.02
C SER A 1084 -43.32 -34.04 48.53
N TYR A 1085 -43.86 -32.91 49.01
CA TYR A 1085 -43.30 -31.88 49.90
C TYR A 1085 -42.39 -30.74 49.38
N HIS A 1086 -43.03 -29.56 49.28
CA HIS A 1086 -42.57 -28.16 49.30
C HIS A 1086 -41.83 -27.77 50.62
N PRO A 1087 -41.14 -26.59 50.75
CA PRO A 1087 -41.32 -25.30 50.02
C PRO A 1087 -40.01 -24.69 49.46
N GLU A 1088 -39.92 -23.92 48.37
CA GLU A 1088 -40.85 -23.17 47.52
C GLU A 1088 -40.20 -22.99 46.11
N CYS A 1089 -40.83 -23.61 45.09
CA CYS A 1089 -41.10 -23.19 43.69
C CYS A 1089 -39.95 -22.67 42.77
N CYS A 1090 -39.66 -23.16 41.54
CA CYS A 1090 -40.27 -24.14 40.60
C CYS A 1090 -39.32 -24.48 39.39
N HIS A 1091 -38.98 -25.78 39.19
CA HIS A 1091 -38.84 -26.68 37.98
C HIS A 1091 -38.41 -26.24 36.54
N MET A 1092 -37.83 -27.06 35.63
CA MET A 1092 -37.03 -28.33 35.55
C MET A 1092 -36.81 -28.70 34.03
N LEU A 1093 -35.57 -29.04 33.58
CA LEU A 1093 -35.08 -30.27 32.84
C LEU A 1093 -36.04 -31.09 31.91
N SER A 1094 -35.71 -31.81 30.80
CA SER A 1094 -34.53 -32.09 29.93
C SER A 1094 -34.90 -33.12 28.80
N PHE A 1095 -34.15 -33.15 27.65
CA PHE A 1095 -33.91 -34.23 26.63
C PHE A 1095 -35.08 -34.82 25.76
N LEU A 1096 -35.03 -35.18 24.45
CA LEU A 1096 -34.05 -35.42 23.34
C LEU A 1096 -34.79 -35.30 21.95
N PHE A 1097 -34.08 -34.86 20.88
CA PHE A 1097 -34.15 -35.15 19.39
C PHE A 1097 -35.53 -35.32 18.68
N ASP A 1098 -35.82 -34.87 17.44
CA ASP A 1098 -35.06 -34.41 16.26
C ASP A 1098 -35.99 -33.63 15.29
N ASP A 1099 -35.42 -32.65 14.58
CA ASP A 1099 -35.67 -32.16 13.21
C ASP A 1099 -37.06 -32.27 12.51
N MET A 1100 -37.57 -31.16 11.94
CA MET A 1100 -37.14 -30.69 10.60
C MET A 1100 -37.93 -29.45 10.10
N PHE A 1101 -37.18 -28.51 9.51
CA PHE A 1101 -37.57 -27.36 8.66
C PHE A 1101 -38.35 -26.19 9.28
N VAL A 1102 -37.65 -25.06 9.49
CA VAL A 1102 -37.92 -23.75 8.84
C VAL A 1102 -36.74 -22.79 9.11
N SER A 1103 -36.34 -22.12 8.02
CA SER A 1103 -35.59 -20.85 7.83
C SER A 1103 -34.18 -20.67 8.39
#